data_AF-A0A1D3D8T0-F1
#
_entry.id   AF-A0A1D3D8T0-F1
#
_cell.length_a   1.000
_cell.length_b   1.000
_cell.length_c   1.000
_cell.angle_alpha   90.00
_cell.angle_beta   90.00
_cell.angle_gamma   90.00
#
_symmetry.space_group_name_H-M   'P 1'
#
loop_
_entity.id
_entity.type
_entity.pdbx_description
1 polymer ?
#
loop_
_entity_poly.entity_id
_entity_poly.type
_entity_poly.pdbx_seq_one_letter_code
_entity_poly.pdbx_strand_id
1 'polypeptide(L)'
;MGWDATKDFAAPGSLVYLRRELVVWSDCVKLRYGCRPEDSPFLWEMMEKYCRDTAKIFPAVRLDNCHSTPIHVAAELERGIKMSAGSCLWCVGAMHAVQHMLRECRRVRPDIWVYAELFTGSQEADLHFERQLGLNALIRESMQTQNPGDLVWQLTQFGGRDAGALLKPLPARLCPALFYDCTHDNEPAAKKFTPAAALPFAALAAGAAAACGSTRGTDELVPETLSVVHERRLYNDYHPEAPLRDPNKADVGAGTSAKKKAGHAATALEKKEAEEKEDEEQQQQQQREKRTVEITWHGEAQRVVLRGEWDCWQKDVEMERCAGGFRCELREDAHFVMQVGGRQAVTKEAVQYKYVVDGTWTLDPSKPTATDSQGNRNNLAMLPGTRHHAQETLPGLLAVRPTLNSLHVRLAEEGFSQLSVSLQSDDVVLLQRCNPVSLECCYVLARCAYSWNAPGGPLPEIQLSGRITEVPLVASLFVGGNALGDFQPNPARINGLAGAAQVHAGLEAVASWTYSSETGHTTVRLHDFPPGSVAVAFTEPERRALLQQLEQQLQDTLSRTPALLAPASPAALNSLMFRCNQEETDASGGKRGVYDVPEYGPLVYCGLAGVAAAFDAVRMLLPRDQLQHPLCRNLVDGIWLLEPRIADRLLSGVYAQVGALVLSRLPAASAIAPTDSSVAAVDPLLLHLLTATLQFYGRVPSSPLVWGTQEPSLCAGLPHFTTGFMRNWGRDTFIAIGGNLIATGRYAEARAEILGYARVLRHGLIPNLLDAGNNPRYNARDATWFFMQGIQDYCKAAPEGVDFLQTQVEPKYGVHASQLPEQQIKTLADVMHHILASHAKAGNRGFPATPRDGAAIEINGLLKSALRFVSRLPENVFPYKSVFFADGSECMYTRWASLLDARFEKVFYVPLAPEEDAEYFLEPKLINRRGIYKDTHKASTPWADYQLRPNACIALAVAPELFRQDHARSYLHAVEEYLLGNDQLGLKTLDPGDLQYRPDYDNANDSCDKAVAHGWNYHQGPEWVWPLGYFLEAKRLFFDDSGAPAKGPTSPHSGVSTAARRTLLSYLKKHRDYIRTDVWRSLPELTNHSGTSSSNLHFVLPLCGDRAPSSELPLWDPNLRASAFTCIMSVCFALRADIAETAARHRLGDTIQGVFWPLASSNPPL
;
A
#
# COMPACT_ATOMS: atom_id res chain seq x y z
N MET A 1 -5.13 -17.52 -37.18
CA MET A 1 -5.20 -17.63 -35.70
C MET A 1 -3.79 -17.48 -35.14
N GLY A 2 -3.55 -16.53 -34.22
CA GLY A 2 -2.20 -16.18 -33.73
C GLY A 2 -1.66 -14.82 -34.21
N TRP A 3 -2.49 -13.97 -34.80
CA TRP A 3 -2.13 -12.58 -35.11
C TRP A 3 -2.18 -11.74 -33.83
N ASP A 4 -1.23 -10.82 -33.67
CA ASP A 4 -1.21 -9.86 -32.59
C ASP A 4 -2.40 -8.89 -32.75
N ALA A 5 -3.42 -9.05 -31.90
CA ALA A 5 -4.67 -8.31 -32.02
C ALA A 5 -4.50 -6.79 -31.86
N THR A 6 -3.39 -6.33 -31.28
CA THR A 6 -3.07 -4.90 -31.16
C THR A 6 -2.59 -4.28 -32.48
N LYS A 7 -2.32 -5.09 -33.51
CA LYS A 7 -1.90 -4.65 -34.84
C LYS A 7 -3.04 -4.68 -35.84
N ASP A 8 -3.17 -3.60 -36.61
CA ASP A 8 -4.15 -3.56 -37.68
C ASP A 8 -3.79 -4.56 -38.79
N PHE A 9 -4.56 -5.63 -38.92
CA PHE A 9 -4.39 -6.62 -39.98
C PHE A 9 -4.69 -6.07 -41.38
N ALA A 10 -5.35 -4.91 -41.50
CA ALA A 10 -5.61 -4.23 -42.77
C ALA A 10 -4.57 -3.15 -43.10
N ALA A 11 -3.58 -2.90 -42.24
CA ALA A 11 -2.57 -1.89 -42.48
C ALA A 11 -1.66 -2.23 -43.68
N PRO A 12 -1.09 -1.20 -44.35
CA PRO A 12 -0.10 -1.41 -45.40
C PRO A 12 1.08 -2.29 -44.91
N GLY A 13 1.43 -3.31 -45.69
CA GLY A 13 2.48 -4.28 -45.34
C GLY A 13 1.96 -5.54 -44.62
N SER A 14 0.72 -5.53 -44.13
CA SER A 14 0.05 -6.75 -43.67
C SER A 14 -0.36 -7.62 -44.85
N LEU A 15 0.01 -8.90 -44.83
CA LEU A 15 -0.36 -9.88 -45.84
C LEU A 15 -1.54 -10.78 -45.39
N VAL A 16 -2.22 -10.44 -44.30
CA VAL A 16 -3.29 -11.28 -43.69
C VAL A 16 -4.42 -11.57 -44.68
N TYR A 17 -4.90 -10.56 -45.42
CA TYR A 17 -5.92 -10.75 -46.46
C TYR A 17 -5.43 -11.65 -47.61
N LEU A 18 -4.18 -11.45 -48.06
CA LEU A 18 -3.61 -12.20 -49.20
C LEU A 18 -3.33 -13.66 -48.83
N ARG A 19 -2.85 -13.90 -47.61
CA ARG A 19 -2.60 -15.24 -47.06
C ARG A 19 -3.88 -15.95 -46.60
N ARG A 20 -5.04 -15.28 -46.65
CA ARG A 20 -6.34 -15.79 -46.18
C ARG A 20 -6.29 -16.23 -44.70
N GLU A 21 -5.58 -15.47 -43.89
CA GLU A 21 -5.42 -15.74 -42.45
C GLU A 21 -6.53 -15.10 -41.60
N LEU A 22 -7.39 -14.27 -42.22
CA LEU A 22 -8.53 -13.60 -41.59
C LEU A 22 -9.77 -14.50 -41.57
N VAL A 23 -10.39 -14.63 -40.41
CA VAL A 23 -11.78 -15.10 -40.31
C VAL A 23 -12.69 -13.92 -40.63
N VAL A 24 -13.39 -13.98 -41.77
CA VAL A 24 -14.12 -12.84 -42.33
C VAL A 24 -15.54 -12.76 -41.79
N TRP A 25 -15.91 -11.62 -41.24
CA TRP A 25 -17.32 -11.24 -40.98
C TRP A 25 -17.86 -10.51 -42.21
N SER A 26 -18.56 -11.23 -43.08
CA SER A 26 -19.04 -10.71 -44.39
C SER A 26 -20.19 -9.71 -44.29
N ASP A 27 -20.82 -9.61 -43.13
CA ASP A 27 -21.89 -8.67 -42.78
C ASP A 27 -21.36 -7.27 -42.42
N CYS A 28 -20.07 -7.14 -42.09
CA CYS A 28 -19.45 -5.92 -41.61
C CYS A 28 -18.35 -5.40 -42.57
N VAL A 29 -18.16 -4.08 -42.59
CA VAL A 29 -17.03 -3.43 -43.29
C VAL A 29 -16.12 -2.77 -42.25
N LYS A 30 -14.83 -3.11 -42.27
CA LYS A 30 -13.83 -2.51 -41.37
C LYS A 30 -13.62 -1.03 -41.71
N LEU A 31 -13.79 -0.16 -40.72
CA LEU A 31 -13.65 1.29 -40.87
C LEU A 31 -12.20 1.73 -40.77
N ARG A 32 -11.74 2.56 -41.70
CA ARG A 32 -10.36 3.07 -41.77
C ARG A 32 -10.30 4.53 -41.31
N TYR A 33 -9.88 4.78 -40.07
CA TYR A 33 -9.82 6.13 -39.47
C TYR A 33 -8.61 6.96 -39.89
N GLY A 34 -7.45 6.33 -40.16
CA GLY A 34 -6.17 7.04 -40.32
C GLY A 34 -5.59 7.54 -39.00
N CYS A 35 -4.51 8.33 -39.05
CA CYS A 35 -3.80 8.85 -37.88
C CYS A 35 -4.43 10.12 -37.29
N ARG A 36 -5.18 10.86 -38.11
CA ARG A 36 -5.82 12.13 -37.75
C ARG A 36 -7.15 12.31 -38.48
N PRO A 37 -8.06 13.19 -38.01
CA PRO A 37 -9.36 13.41 -38.64
C PRO A 37 -9.29 13.71 -40.14
N GLU A 38 -8.25 14.40 -40.59
CA GLU A 38 -8.07 14.77 -42.01
C GLU A 38 -7.86 13.56 -42.94
N ASP A 39 -7.45 12.41 -42.41
CA ASP A 39 -7.21 11.21 -43.21
C ASP A 39 -8.52 10.52 -43.62
N SER A 40 -9.62 10.77 -42.89
CA SER A 40 -10.98 10.25 -43.19
C SER A 40 -12.08 11.14 -42.60
N PRO A 41 -12.20 12.41 -43.02
CA PRO A 41 -12.95 13.45 -42.31
C PRO A 41 -14.42 13.11 -42.11
N PHE A 42 -15.07 12.55 -43.13
CA PHE A 42 -16.48 12.12 -43.05
C PHE A 42 -16.70 11.08 -41.93
N LEU A 43 -15.81 10.08 -41.83
CA LEU A 43 -15.94 9.02 -40.84
C LEU A 43 -15.80 9.57 -39.42
N TRP A 44 -14.83 10.46 -39.19
CA TRP A 44 -14.62 11.09 -37.90
C TRP A 44 -15.84 11.93 -37.50
N GLU A 45 -16.35 12.80 -38.38
CA GLU A 45 -17.52 13.64 -38.11
C GLU A 45 -18.78 12.80 -37.80
N MET A 46 -19.01 11.74 -38.58
CA MET A 46 -20.12 10.81 -38.37
C MET A 46 -20.03 10.13 -37.00
N MET A 47 -18.83 9.69 -36.60
CA MET A 47 -18.62 9.00 -35.34
C MET A 47 -18.67 9.91 -34.13
N GLU A 48 -18.17 11.15 -34.24
CA GLU A 48 -18.37 12.14 -33.19
C GLU A 48 -19.85 12.41 -32.94
N LYS A 49 -20.64 12.59 -34.01
CA LYS A 49 -22.09 12.79 -33.88
C LYS A 49 -22.75 11.58 -33.22
N TYR A 50 -22.42 10.38 -33.66
CA TYR A 50 -22.91 9.13 -33.07
C TYR A 50 -22.58 9.03 -31.58
N CYS A 51 -21.34 9.31 -31.18
CA CYS A 51 -20.91 9.28 -29.79
C CYS A 51 -21.63 10.32 -28.94
N ARG A 52 -21.78 11.56 -29.44
CA ARG A 52 -22.53 12.61 -28.76
C ARG A 52 -24.01 12.25 -28.58
N ASP A 53 -24.64 11.67 -29.60
CA ASP A 53 -26.05 11.26 -29.53
C ASP A 53 -26.24 10.05 -28.61
N THR A 54 -25.32 9.09 -28.63
CA THR A 54 -25.30 7.93 -27.72
C THR A 54 -25.18 8.38 -26.26
N ALA A 55 -24.25 9.30 -25.97
CA ALA A 55 -24.01 9.81 -24.63
C ALA A 55 -25.15 10.69 -24.08
N LYS A 56 -26.05 11.23 -24.92
CA LYS A 56 -27.28 11.88 -24.44
C LYS A 56 -28.26 10.85 -23.88
N ILE A 57 -28.37 9.70 -24.54
CA ILE A 57 -29.38 8.68 -24.26
C ILE A 57 -28.92 7.75 -23.13
N PHE A 58 -27.70 7.19 -23.22
CA PHE A 58 -27.27 6.08 -22.36
C PHE A 58 -26.27 6.50 -21.27
N PRO A 59 -26.46 6.07 -20.01
CA PRO A 59 -25.53 6.40 -18.92
C PRO A 59 -24.22 5.61 -19.01
N ALA A 60 -24.15 4.60 -19.88
CA ALA A 60 -22.99 3.75 -20.05
C ALA A 60 -22.77 3.34 -21.51
N VAL A 61 -21.53 2.95 -21.83
CA VAL A 61 -21.14 2.38 -23.13
C VAL A 61 -20.29 1.12 -22.94
N ARG A 62 -20.62 0.06 -23.69
CA ARG A 62 -19.82 -1.17 -23.83
C ARG A 62 -18.91 -1.03 -25.05
N LEU A 63 -17.61 -1.21 -24.86
CA LEU A 63 -16.66 -1.31 -25.97
C LEU A 63 -16.47 -2.78 -26.34
N ASP A 64 -17.00 -3.14 -27.49
CA ASP A 64 -16.84 -4.45 -28.09
C ASP A 64 -15.43 -4.60 -28.71
N ASN A 65 -14.80 -5.76 -28.52
CA ASN A 65 -13.49 -6.08 -29.11
C ASN A 65 -12.43 -4.96 -28.96
N CYS A 66 -12.36 -4.34 -27.78
CA CYS A 66 -11.55 -3.14 -27.54
C CYS A 66 -10.05 -3.34 -27.90
N HIS A 67 -9.54 -4.55 -27.64
CA HIS A 67 -8.15 -4.96 -27.90
C HIS A 67 -7.77 -4.94 -29.40
N SER A 68 -8.75 -5.10 -30.29
CA SER A 68 -8.58 -5.07 -31.76
C SER A 68 -8.66 -3.67 -32.35
N THR A 69 -8.69 -2.64 -31.50
CA THR A 69 -8.50 -1.24 -31.88
C THR A 69 -7.01 -0.91 -31.78
N PRO A 70 -6.29 -0.78 -32.91
CA PRO A 70 -4.84 -0.75 -32.90
C PRO A 70 -4.23 0.36 -32.03
N ILE A 71 -3.31 -0.06 -31.15
CA ILE A 71 -2.46 0.82 -30.34
C ILE A 71 -1.05 0.66 -30.89
N HIS A 72 -0.45 1.72 -31.41
CA HIS A 72 1.01 1.71 -31.47
C HIS A 72 1.64 3.09 -31.23
N VAL A 73 2.37 3.10 -30.11
CA VAL A 73 3.61 3.79 -29.75
C VAL A 73 3.69 5.29 -30.00
N ALA A 74 3.20 6.05 -29.01
CA ALA A 74 3.65 7.42 -28.72
C ALA A 74 4.86 7.46 -27.74
N ALA A 75 5.46 6.31 -27.40
CA ALA A 75 6.51 6.23 -26.38
C ALA A 75 7.91 6.72 -26.85
N GLU A 76 8.11 7.01 -28.14
CA GLU A 76 9.38 7.54 -28.65
C GLU A 76 9.40 9.07 -28.83
N LEU A 77 8.24 9.73 -28.78
CA LEU A 77 8.14 11.19 -28.96
C LEU A 77 8.57 12.00 -27.72
N GLU A 78 8.60 11.41 -26.53
CA GLU A 78 9.05 12.09 -25.30
C GLU A 78 10.57 11.97 -25.03
N ARG A 79 11.32 11.15 -25.78
CA ARG A 79 12.77 10.91 -25.54
C ARG A 79 13.73 11.63 -26.47
N GLY A 80 13.27 12.48 -27.39
CA GLY A 80 14.16 13.35 -28.17
C GLY A 80 15.19 12.63 -29.05
N ILE A 81 14.98 11.36 -29.39
CA ILE A 81 15.80 10.64 -30.37
C ILE A 81 15.28 11.00 -31.76
N LYS A 82 16.11 11.66 -32.58
CA LYS A 82 15.85 11.84 -34.01
C LYS A 82 15.82 10.46 -34.68
N MET A 83 14.63 9.92 -34.95
CA MET A 83 14.52 8.78 -35.86
C MET A 83 14.90 9.19 -37.28
N SER A 84 15.78 8.40 -37.91
CA SER A 84 16.12 8.52 -39.32
C SER A 84 14.86 8.40 -40.20
N ALA A 85 14.81 9.14 -41.30
CA ALA A 85 13.65 9.36 -42.18
C ALA A 85 13.12 8.12 -42.97
N GLY A 86 13.06 6.93 -42.36
CA GLY A 86 12.68 5.69 -43.05
C GLY A 86 11.75 4.72 -42.28
N SER A 87 11.44 4.96 -41.00
CA SER A 87 10.50 4.12 -40.23
C SER A 87 9.08 4.68 -40.27
N CYS A 88 8.14 3.84 -40.70
CA CYS A 88 6.77 4.17 -41.11
C CYS A 88 5.91 4.81 -39.99
N LEU A 89 5.51 6.07 -40.17
CA LEU A 89 4.57 6.82 -39.31
C LEU A 89 3.08 6.35 -39.41
N TRP A 90 2.78 5.30 -40.17
CA TRP A 90 1.44 5.03 -40.70
C TRP A 90 0.49 4.24 -39.79
N CYS A 91 0.94 3.90 -38.60
CA CYS A 91 0.35 2.80 -37.84
C CYS A 91 -0.37 3.31 -36.53
N VAL A 92 -0.31 4.61 -36.21
CA VAL A 92 -0.69 5.19 -34.89
C VAL A 92 -2.21 5.47 -34.67
N GLY A 93 -3.09 5.14 -35.62
CA GLY A 93 -4.38 5.84 -35.76
C GLY A 93 -5.59 5.45 -34.90
N ALA A 94 -5.74 4.19 -34.48
CA ALA A 94 -7.04 3.75 -33.96
C ALA A 94 -7.28 4.06 -32.47
N MET A 95 -6.24 4.10 -31.63
CA MET A 95 -6.38 4.55 -30.24
C MET A 95 -6.80 6.02 -30.15
N HIS A 96 -6.24 6.88 -31.01
CA HIS A 96 -6.63 8.29 -31.08
C HIS A 96 -8.11 8.44 -31.41
N ALA A 97 -8.64 7.58 -32.28
CA ALA A 97 -10.06 7.57 -32.61
C ALA A 97 -10.92 7.20 -31.39
N VAL A 98 -10.71 6.05 -30.75
CA VAL A 98 -11.54 5.65 -29.60
C VAL A 98 -11.37 6.58 -28.41
N GLN A 99 -10.15 7.05 -28.13
CA GLN A 99 -9.91 8.04 -27.09
C GLN A 99 -10.64 9.36 -27.39
N HIS A 100 -10.63 9.81 -28.64
CA HIS A 100 -11.39 10.99 -29.07
C HIS A 100 -12.90 10.78 -28.96
N MET A 101 -13.40 9.63 -29.41
CA MET A 101 -14.82 9.28 -29.31
C MET A 101 -15.31 9.23 -27.85
N LEU A 102 -14.53 8.65 -26.94
CA LEU A 102 -14.86 8.67 -25.51
C LEU A 102 -14.77 10.07 -24.92
N ARG A 103 -13.86 10.93 -25.39
CA ARG A 103 -13.85 12.35 -25.00
C ARG A 103 -15.12 13.06 -25.46
N GLU A 104 -15.62 12.79 -26.66
CA GLU A 104 -16.90 13.34 -27.13
C GLU A 104 -18.07 12.87 -26.26
N CYS A 105 -18.11 11.58 -25.90
CA CYS A 105 -19.10 11.07 -24.95
C CYS A 105 -19.02 11.80 -23.61
N ARG A 106 -17.80 11.94 -23.04
CA ARG A 106 -17.57 12.60 -21.75
C ARG A 106 -17.81 14.11 -21.76
N ARG A 107 -17.70 14.77 -22.91
CA ARG A 107 -18.10 16.19 -23.08
C ARG A 107 -19.59 16.38 -22.90
N VAL A 108 -20.40 15.41 -23.36
CA VAL A 108 -21.86 15.43 -23.21
C VAL A 108 -22.28 14.96 -21.83
N ARG A 109 -21.67 13.86 -21.33
CA ARG A 109 -21.96 13.26 -20.04
C ARG A 109 -20.65 12.95 -19.30
N PRO A 110 -20.17 13.85 -18.42
CA PRO A 110 -18.88 13.69 -17.72
C PRO A 110 -18.77 12.41 -16.87
N ASP A 111 -19.90 11.91 -16.39
CA ASP A 111 -20.07 10.72 -15.54
C ASP A 111 -20.41 9.44 -16.33
N ILE A 112 -20.28 9.44 -17.66
CA ILE A 112 -20.59 8.26 -18.47
C ILE A 112 -19.73 7.05 -18.08
N TRP A 113 -20.38 5.91 -17.82
CA TRP A 113 -19.71 4.69 -17.40
C TRP A 113 -19.23 3.88 -18.61
N VAL A 114 -17.94 3.54 -18.67
CA VAL A 114 -17.33 2.86 -19.81
C VAL A 114 -16.80 1.50 -19.37
N TYR A 115 -17.26 0.43 -20.00
CA TYR A 115 -16.74 -0.91 -19.76
C TYR A 115 -16.39 -1.61 -21.07
N ALA A 116 -15.41 -2.51 -21.04
CA ALA A 116 -14.85 -3.06 -22.26
C ALA A 116 -14.62 -4.57 -22.18
N GLU A 117 -14.80 -5.20 -23.34
CA GLU A 117 -14.27 -6.51 -23.63
C GLU A 117 -12.81 -6.37 -24.09
N LEU A 118 -11.87 -6.73 -23.21
CA LEU A 118 -10.44 -6.53 -23.42
C LEU A 118 -9.65 -7.78 -23.02
N PHE A 119 -9.07 -8.44 -24.02
CA PHE A 119 -8.29 -9.67 -23.89
C PHE A 119 -6.99 -9.55 -24.70
N THR A 120 -6.04 -8.75 -24.23
CA THR A 120 -4.76 -8.58 -24.96
C THR A 120 -3.79 -9.74 -24.73
N GLY A 121 -4.07 -10.61 -23.75
CA GLY A 121 -3.15 -11.67 -23.31
C GLY A 121 -1.99 -11.17 -22.46
N SER A 122 -1.88 -9.86 -22.19
CA SER A 122 -0.87 -9.26 -21.32
C SER A 122 -1.49 -8.25 -20.36
N GLN A 123 -1.27 -8.44 -19.07
CA GLN A 123 -1.76 -7.51 -18.04
C GLN A 123 -1.19 -6.09 -18.21
N GLU A 124 0.04 -5.96 -18.70
CA GLU A 124 0.66 -4.65 -18.96
C GLU A 124 -0.02 -3.93 -20.13
N ALA A 125 -0.39 -4.67 -21.17
CA ALA A 125 -1.13 -4.12 -22.30
C ALA A 125 -2.54 -3.71 -21.85
N ASP A 126 -3.25 -4.53 -21.09
CA ASP A 126 -4.58 -4.18 -20.54
C ASP A 126 -4.52 -2.89 -19.70
N LEU A 127 -3.51 -2.74 -18.84
CA LEU A 127 -3.29 -1.54 -18.03
C LEU A 127 -3.00 -0.30 -18.90
N HIS A 128 -2.33 -0.48 -20.04
CA HIS A 128 -2.10 0.60 -20.99
C HIS A 128 -3.40 1.09 -21.63
N PHE A 129 -4.27 0.18 -22.10
CA PHE A 129 -5.60 0.51 -22.61
C PHE A 129 -6.43 1.25 -21.56
N GLU A 130 -6.43 0.77 -20.32
CA GLU A 130 -7.14 1.39 -19.20
C GLU A 130 -6.69 2.84 -18.98
N ARG A 131 -5.37 3.08 -18.89
CA ARG A 131 -4.81 4.42 -18.66
C ARG A 131 -5.16 5.40 -19.78
N GLN A 132 -5.19 4.94 -21.03
CA GLN A 132 -5.43 5.80 -22.18
C GLN A 132 -6.92 6.09 -22.40
N LEU A 133 -7.78 5.11 -22.18
CA LEU A 133 -9.22 5.19 -22.45
C LEU A 133 -10.04 5.63 -21.22
N GLY A 134 -9.52 5.42 -20.01
CA GLY A 134 -10.22 5.70 -18.75
C GLY A 134 -11.40 4.75 -18.53
N LEU A 135 -11.16 3.44 -18.64
CA LEU A 135 -12.21 2.43 -18.46
C LEU A 135 -12.64 2.35 -16.99
N ASN A 136 -13.94 2.18 -16.75
CA ASN A 136 -14.49 1.97 -15.41
C ASN A 136 -14.55 0.50 -15.02
N ALA A 137 -14.73 -0.41 -15.99
CA ALA A 137 -14.69 -1.85 -15.73
C ALA A 137 -14.21 -2.68 -16.93
N LEU A 138 -13.66 -3.86 -16.65
CA LEU A 138 -13.36 -4.90 -17.65
C LEU A 138 -14.30 -6.08 -17.51
N ILE A 139 -14.80 -6.58 -18.64
CA ILE A 139 -15.64 -7.77 -18.67
C ILE A 139 -14.82 -9.01 -18.31
N ARG A 140 -15.36 -9.84 -17.42
CA ARG A 140 -14.85 -11.16 -17.05
C ARG A 140 -15.99 -12.17 -17.14
N GLU A 141 -15.72 -13.36 -17.65
CA GLU A 141 -16.75 -14.32 -18.03
C GLU A 141 -16.60 -15.63 -17.26
N SER A 142 -17.56 -15.93 -16.38
CA SER A 142 -17.57 -17.18 -15.61
C SER A 142 -17.66 -18.40 -16.50
N MET A 143 -18.38 -18.31 -17.64
CA MET A 143 -18.47 -19.43 -18.58
C MET A 143 -17.14 -19.82 -19.22
N GLN A 144 -16.07 -19.01 -19.19
CA GLN A 144 -14.78 -19.36 -19.80
C GLN A 144 -13.95 -20.35 -18.98
N THR A 145 -14.34 -20.61 -17.72
CA THR A 145 -13.64 -21.56 -16.85
C THR A 145 -13.74 -22.99 -17.38
N GLN A 146 -12.81 -23.87 -17.00
CA GLN A 146 -12.87 -25.31 -17.33
C GLN A 146 -13.14 -26.16 -16.10
N ASN A 147 -12.74 -25.68 -14.93
CA ASN A 147 -12.92 -26.35 -13.64
C ASN A 147 -13.21 -25.33 -12.52
N PRO A 148 -13.69 -25.77 -11.34
CA PRO A 148 -13.93 -24.89 -10.19
C PRO A 148 -12.71 -24.10 -9.72
N GLY A 149 -11.50 -24.65 -9.86
CA GLY A 149 -10.25 -23.95 -9.53
C GLY A 149 -10.01 -22.71 -10.40
N ASP A 150 -10.31 -22.78 -11.70
CA ASP A 150 -10.22 -21.61 -12.60
C ASP A 150 -11.19 -20.50 -12.16
N LEU A 151 -12.40 -20.88 -11.72
CA LEU A 151 -13.42 -19.94 -11.22
C LEU A 151 -12.96 -19.28 -9.92
N VAL A 152 -12.42 -20.06 -8.97
CA VAL A 152 -11.80 -19.54 -7.75
C VAL A 152 -10.69 -18.56 -8.10
N TRP A 153 -9.80 -18.91 -9.01
CA TRP A 153 -8.72 -18.03 -9.45
C TRP A 153 -9.25 -16.70 -10.00
N GLN A 154 -10.24 -16.73 -10.90
CA GLN A 154 -10.82 -15.50 -11.45
C GLN A 154 -11.45 -14.62 -10.37
N LEU A 155 -12.26 -15.20 -9.48
CA LEU A 155 -12.92 -14.48 -8.38
C LEU A 155 -11.91 -13.90 -7.39
N THR A 156 -10.84 -14.62 -7.07
CA THR A 156 -9.76 -14.09 -6.23
C THR A 156 -9.03 -12.93 -6.92
N GLN A 157 -8.73 -13.03 -8.22
CA GLN A 157 -7.98 -11.98 -8.92
C GLN A 157 -8.78 -10.70 -9.16
N PHE A 158 -10.07 -10.81 -9.47
CA PHE A 158 -10.86 -9.68 -9.96
C PHE A 158 -12.10 -9.37 -9.11
N GLY A 159 -12.44 -10.22 -8.15
CA GLY A 159 -13.69 -10.15 -7.40
C GLY A 159 -13.65 -9.24 -6.18
N GLY A 160 -12.50 -8.72 -5.73
CA GLY A 160 -12.48 -7.84 -4.55
C GLY A 160 -11.08 -7.52 -4.02
N ARG A 161 -11.03 -6.95 -2.80
CA ARG A 161 -9.75 -6.79 -2.08
C ARG A 161 -9.50 -8.04 -1.26
N ASP A 162 -8.30 -8.62 -1.34
CA ASP A 162 -7.92 -9.74 -0.48
C ASP A 162 -8.12 -9.37 1.01
N ALA A 163 -8.81 -10.26 1.74
CA ALA A 163 -8.95 -10.15 3.18
C ALA A 163 -7.56 -10.10 3.85
N GLY A 164 -7.34 -9.17 4.78
CA GLY A 164 -6.06 -9.01 5.49
C GLY A 164 -4.93 -8.30 4.73
N ALA A 165 -5.10 -7.92 3.47
CA ALA A 165 -4.06 -7.21 2.72
C ALA A 165 -3.71 -5.83 3.34
N LEU A 166 -2.41 -5.51 3.39
CA LEU A 166 -1.94 -4.23 3.91
C LEU A 166 -2.40 -3.09 3.00
N LEU A 167 -2.89 -2.01 3.62
CA LEU A 167 -3.32 -0.82 2.88
C LEU A 167 -2.11 -0.19 2.14
N LYS A 168 -2.08 -0.29 0.81
CA LYS A 168 -1.20 0.55 -0.02
C LYS A 168 -1.82 1.95 -0.15
N PRO A 169 -1.04 3.04 -0.05
CA PRO A 169 -1.59 4.40 -0.22
C PRO A 169 -2.25 4.61 -1.58
N LEU A 170 -1.72 4.04 -2.67
CA LEU A 170 -2.35 4.01 -4.00
C LEU A 170 -1.74 2.85 -4.82
N PRO A 171 -2.29 1.62 -4.80
CA PRO A 171 -1.80 0.58 -5.70
C PRO A 171 -2.22 0.91 -7.14
N ALA A 172 -1.31 0.74 -8.11
CA ALA A 172 -1.71 0.59 -9.51
C ALA A 172 -2.56 -0.68 -9.59
N ARG A 173 -3.88 -0.54 -9.61
CA ARG A 173 -4.83 -1.63 -9.80
C ARG A 173 -5.41 -1.50 -11.20
N LEU A 174 -5.69 -2.65 -11.80
CA LEU A 174 -6.60 -2.69 -12.94
C LEU A 174 -7.96 -2.15 -12.50
N CYS A 175 -8.71 -1.58 -13.45
CA CYS A 175 -10.07 -1.16 -13.18
C CYS A 175 -10.91 -2.37 -12.72
N PRO A 176 -11.94 -2.15 -11.88
CA PRO A 176 -12.80 -3.21 -11.36
C PRO A 176 -13.34 -4.13 -12.45
N ALA A 177 -13.59 -5.41 -12.13
CA ALA A 177 -14.27 -6.28 -13.08
C ALA A 177 -15.78 -6.05 -13.12
N LEU A 178 -16.36 -6.36 -14.27
CA LEU A 178 -17.77 -6.66 -14.46
C LEU A 178 -17.88 -8.16 -14.76
N PHE A 179 -18.25 -8.95 -13.74
CA PHE A 179 -18.39 -10.39 -13.83
C PHE A 179 -19.72 -10.78 -14.45
N TYR A 180 -19.65 -11.35 -15.64
CA TYR A 180 -20.79 -12.03 -16.25
C TYR A 180 -20.84 -13.48 -15.78
N ASP A 181 -22.01 -13.91 -15.31
CA ASP A 181 -22.28 -15.34 -15.16
C ASP A 181 -22.28 -16.02 -16.54
N CYS A 182 -22.89 -15.39 -17.55
CA CYS A 182 -22.91 -15.78 -18.96
C CYS A 182 -23.05 -14.54 -19.86
N THR A 183 -22.13 -14.33 -20.80
CA THR A 183 -22.30 -13.30 -21.85
C THR A 183 -23.13 -13.83 -23.01
N HIS A 184 -23.54 -12.94 -23.91
CA HIS A 184 -24.37 -13.28 -25.07
C HIS A 184 -23.62 -14.09 -26.13
N ASP A 185 -22.29 -14.06 -26.11
CA ASP A 185 -21.43 -14.82 -27.02
C ASP A 185 -20.99 -16.17 -26.43
N ASN A 186 -21.30 -16.44 -25.16
CA ASN A 186 -20.94 -17.69 -24.51
C ASN A 186 -21.88 -18.83 -24.90
N GLU A 187 -21.34 -20.05 -24.87
CA GLU A 187 -22.17 -21.25 -24.80
C GLU A 187 -22.90 -21.28 -23.44
N PRO A 188 -24.22 -21.50 -23.41
CA PRO A 188 -24.96 -21.54 -22.15
C PRO A 188 -24.52 -22.74 -21.30
N ALA A 189 -24.74 -22.66 -19.98
CA ALA A 189 -24.40 -23.72 -19.03
C ALA A 189 -24.91 -25.10 -19.45
N ALA A 190 -26.12 -25.16 -20.02
CA ALA A 190 -26.73 -26.38 -20.52
C ALA A 190 -25.93 -27.09 -21.63
N LYS A 191 -25.15 -26.33 -22.40
CA LYS A 191 -24.34 -26.83 -23.51
C LYS A 191 -22.90 -27.10 -23.10
N LYS A 192 -22.30 -26.18 -22.32
CA LYS A 192 -20.89 -26.28 -21.91
C LYS A 192 -20.67 -27.22 -20.71
N PHE A 193 -21.62 -27.24 -19.78
CA PHE A 193 -21.54 -27.98 -18.52
C PHE A 193 -22.84 -28.77 -18.28
N THR A 194 -23.46 -28.59 -17.11
CA THR A 194 -24.84 -28.98 -16.84
C THR A 194 -25.70 -27.72 -16.68
N PRO A 195 -27.01 -27.76 -16.99
CA PRO A 195 -27.93 -26.65 -16.72
C PRO A 195 -27.91 -26.18 -15.26
N ALA A 196 -27.66 -27.11 -14.32
CA ALA A 196 -27.59 -26.83 -12.89
C ALA A 196 -26.42 -25.90 -12.49
N ALA A 197 -25.38 -25.76 -13.34
CA ALA A 197 -24.25 -24.87 -13.09
C ALA A 197 -24.63 -23.38 -13.08
N ALA A 198 -25.78 -23.02 -13.68
CA ALA A 198 -26.24 -21.64 -13.74
C ALA A 198 -26.45 -21.01 -12.34
N LEU A 199 -26.99 -21.76 -11.37
CA LEU A 199 -27.25 -21.25 -10.01
C LEU A 199 -25.96 -20.92 -9.23
N PRO A 200 -24.97 -21.84 -9.11
CA PRO A 200 -23.67 -21.54 -8.50
C PRO A 200 -22.96 -20.34 -9.11
N PHE A 201 -22.95 -20.22 -10.44
CA PHE A 201 -22.25 -19.11 -11.12
C PHE A 201 -22.93 -17.76 -10.85
N ALA A 202 -24.26 -17.72 -10.91
CA ALA A 202 -25.04 -16.54 -10.56
C ALA A 202 -24.79 -16.09 -9.10
N ALA A 203 -24.77 -17.03 -8.16
CA ALA A 203 -24.56 -16.73 -6.74
C ALA A 203 -23.14 -16.26 -6.44
N LEU A 204 -22.12 -16.88 -7.03
CA LEU A 204 -20.73 -16.47 -6.86
C LEU A 204 -20.45 -15.10 -7.49
N ALA A 205 -21.02 -14.82 -8.67
CA ALA A 205 -20.93 -13.50 -9.30
C ALA A 205 -21.61 -12.41 -8.45
N ALA A 206 -22.77 -12.70 -7.84
CA ALA A 206 -23.44 -11.79 -6.91
C ALA A 206 -22.66 -11.61 -5.59
N GLY A 207 -21.99 -12.65 -5.12
CA GLY A 207 -21.15 -12.62 -3.92
C GLY A 207 -19.86 -11.80 -4.10
N ALA A 208 -19.34 -11.68 -5.32
CA ALA A 208 -18.13 -10.91 -5.60
C ALA A 208 -18.29 -9.42 -5.27
N ALA A 209 -17.23 -8.78 -4.78
CA ALA A 209 -17.10 -7.33 -4.61
C ALA A 209 -16.69 -6.62 -5.92
N ALA A 210 -17.37 -6.97 -7.01
CA ALA A 210 -17.22 -6.46 -8.36
C ALA A 210 -18.61 -6.32 -9.00
N ALA A 211 -18.77 -5.51 -10.04
CA ALA A 211 -20.07 -5.42 -10.71
C ALA A 211 -20.44 -6.78 -11.30
N CYS A 212 -21.73 -7.14 -11.32
CA CYS A 212 -22.20 -8.40 -11.90
C CYS A 212 -23.12 -8.16 -13.11
N GLY A 213 -23.15 -9.11 -14.04
CA GLY A 213 -23.96 -9.07 -15.25
C GLY A 213 -24.47 -10.46 -15.63
N SER A 214 -25.57 -10.49 -16.38
CA SER A 214 -26.11 -11.70 -16.98
C SER A 214 -26.79 -11.39 -18.30
N THR A 215 -26.88 -12.39 -19.17
CA THR A 215 -27.60 -12.29 -20.44
C THR A 215 -28.97 -12.95 -20.34
N ARG A 216 -30.01 -12.28 -20.85
CA ARG A 216 -31.37 -12.84 -20.92
C ARG A 216 -31.37 -14.17 -21.69
N GLY A 217 -32.04 -15.17 -21.14
CA GLY A 217 -32.00 -16.56 -21.57
C GLY A 217 -31.16 -17.45 -20.63
N THR A 218 -30.23 -16.89 -19.87
CA THR A 218 -29.44 -17.64 -18.88
C THR A 218 -30.31 -18.06 -17.70
N ASP A 219 -31.07 -17.11 -17.16
CA ASP A 219 -32.01 -17.35 -16.05
C ASP A 219 -33.12 -18.31 -16.44
N GLU A 220 -33.59 -18.23 -17.67
CA GLU A 220 -34.65 -19.09 -18.22
C GLU A 220 -34.12 -20.47 -18.67
N LEU A 221 -32.82 -20.74 -18.55
CA LEU A 221 -32.15 -21.98 -18.96
C LEU A 221 -32.33 -22.31 -20.45
N VAL A 222 -32.16 -21.32 -21.33
CA VAL A 222 -32.14 -21.54 -22.78
C VAL A 222 -30.97 -22.47 -23.13
N PRO A 223 -31.20 -23.63 -23.77
CA PRO A 223 -30.18 -24.66 -23.90
C PRO A 223 -29.14 -24.41 -24.99
N GLU A 224 -29.43 -23.50 -25.94
CA GLU A 224 -28.57 -23.21 -27.09
C GLU A 224 -28.21 -21.73 -27.16
N THR A 225 -27.01 -21.43 -27.67
CA THR A 225 -26.58 -20.06 -27.97
C THR A 225 -27.47 -19.48 -29.05
N LEU A 226 -28.04 -18.31 -28.78
CA LEU A 226 -28.93 -17.63 -29.71
C LEU A 226 -28.12 -16.93 -30.80
N SER A 227 -28.45 -17.19 -32.07
CA SER A 227 -27.80 -16.52 -33.19
C SER A 227 -28.22 -15.06 -33.27
N VAL A 228 -27.27 -14.14 -33.03
CA VAL A 228 -27.48 -12.69 -33.19
C VAL A 228 -27.84 -12.28 -34.63
N VAL A 229 -27.58 -13.14 -35.62
CA VAL A 229 -27.87 -12.89 -37.05
C VAL A 229 -29.20 -13.49 -37.48
N HIS A 230 -29.53 -14.71 -37.04
CA HIS A 230 -30.65 -15.49 -37.59
C HIS A 230 -31.85 -15.64 -36.67
N GLU A 231 -31.70 -15.44 -35.36
CA GLU A 231 -32.83 -15.55 -34.43
C GLU A 231 -33.81 -14.38 -34.62
N ARG A 232 -35.10 -14.68 -34.66
CA ARG A 232 -36.18 -13.70 -34.87
C ARG A 232 -37.32 -13.85 -33.85
N ARG A 233 -37.33 -14.94 -33.09
CA ARG A 233 -38.33 -15.18 -32.05
C ARG A 233 -38.11 -14.20 -30.90
N LEU A 234 -39.20 -13.79 -30.25
CA LEU A 234 -39.13 -12.99 -29.03
C LEU A 234 -38.98 -13.91 -27.82
N TYR A 235 -38.31 -13.44 -26.77
CA TYR A 235 -38.31 -14.13 -25.48
C TYR A 235 -39.74 -14.28 -24.95
N ASN A 236 -39.99 -15.39 -24.25
CA ASN A 236 -41.18 -15.49 -23.42
C ASN A 236 -41.19 -14.38 -22.37
N ASP A 237 -42.38 -13.86 -22.13
CA ASP A 237 -42.62 -12.86 -21.11
C ASP A 237 -43.09 -13.57 -19.84
N TYR A 238 -42.20 -13.63 -18.85
CA TYR A 238 -42.45 -14.22 -17.54
C TYR A 238 -42.71 -13.14 -16.48
N HIS A 239 -42.74 -11.86 -16.87
CA HIS A 239 -42.91 -10.72 -15.97
C HIS A 239 -44.00 -9.78 -16.50
N PRO A 240 -45.28 -10.00 -16.15
CA PRO A 240 -46.31 -9.02 -16.44
C PRO A 240 -46.06 -7.78 -15.55
N GLU A 241 -45.48 -6.74 -16.13
CA GLU A 241 -45.27 -5.41 -15.56
C GLU A 241 -44.41 -5.32 -14.27
N ALA A 242 -43.09 -5.37 -14.42
CA ALA A 242 -42.21 -4.71 -13.45
C ALA A 242 -42.10 -3.21 -13.81
N PRO A 243 -42.48 -2.26 -12.94
CA PRO A 243 -42.32 -0.85 -13.25
C PRO A 243 -40.83 -0.53 -13.40
N LEU A 244 -40.44 0.03 -14.54
CA LEU A 244 -39.13 0.62 -14.74
C LEU A 244 -38.91 1.71 -13.67
N ARG A 245 -38.14 1.40 -12.62
CA ARG A 245 -37.69 2.41 -11.67
C ARG A 245 -36.71 3.33 -12.39
N ASP A 246 -37.06 4.62 -12.44
CA ASP A 246 -36.16 5.67 -12.92
C ASP A 246 -35.01 5.84 -11.91
N PRO A 247 -33.75 5.54 -12.27
CA PRO A 247 -32.61 5.66 -11.36
C PRO A 247 -32.35 7.11 -10.92
N ASN A 248 -32.88 8.12 -11.62
CA ASN A 248 -32.79 9.52 -11.20
C ASN A 248 -33.88 9.93 -10.20
N LYS A 249 -34.84 9.04 -9.90
CA LYS A 249 -35.82 9.17 -8.82
C LYS A 249 -35.56 8.15 -7.72
N ALA A 250 -34.29 7.94 -7.38
CA ALA A 250 -33.99 7.45 -6.04
C ALA A 250 -34.57 8.47 -5.05
N ASP A 251 -35.57 8.07 -4.28
CA ASP A 251 -36.04 8.84 -3.14
C ASP A 251 -34.82 9.12 -2.25
N VAL A 252 -34.33 10.36 -2.31
CA VAL A 252 -33.37 10.93 -1.37
C VAL A 252 -34.13 11.10 -0.06
N GLY A 253 -34.31 10.00 0.68
CA GLY A 253 -35.23 10.02 1.82
C GLY A 253 -35.48 8.70 2.55
N ALA A 254 -34.53 7.76 2.59
CA ALA A 254 -34.62 6.62 3.50
C ALA A 254 -33.25 6.25 4.06
N GLY A 255 -32.65 7.19 4.81
CA GLY A 255 -31.34 6.96 5.41
C GLY A 255 -30.83 8.14 6.22
N THR A 256 -31.60 8.64 7.17
CA THR A 256 -31.14 9.28 8.42
C THR A 256 -32.35 9.82 9.21
N SER A 257 -32.37 9.57 10.52
CA SER A 257 -33.39 10.00 11.50
C SER A 257 -34.61 9.10 11.74
N ALA A 258 -34.38 7.84 12.09
CA ALA A 258 -35.26 7.12 13.01
C ALA A 258 -34.82 7.34 14.48
N LYS A 259 -34.79 8.60 14.93
CA LYS A 259 -34.81 9.01 16.34
C LYS A 259 -35.11 10.51 16.40
N LYS A 260 -36.25 10.87 16.99
CA LYS A 260 -36.85 12.22 17.22
C LYS A 260 -37.68 12.82 16.08
N LYS A 261 -38.97 12.47 16.05
CA LYS A 261 -40.09 13.41 16.30
C LYS A 261 -41.42 12.66 16.20
N ALA A 262 -41.91 12.24 17.37
CA ALA A 262 -43.30 11.88 17.57
C ALA A 262 -44.15 13.16 17.58
N GLY A 263 -45.33 13.08 16.96
CA GLY A 263 -46.44 14.02 17.17
C GLY A 263 -46.90 14.76 15.92
N HIS A 264 -48.16 14.50 15.52
CA HIS A 264 -49.03 15.32 14.67
C HIS A 264 -49.12 15.07 13.15
N ALA A 265 -48.88 13.85 12.65
CA ALA A 265 -49.33 13.48 11.29
C ALA A 265 -49.89 12.05 11.15
N ALA A 266 -50.39 11.47 12.25
CA ALA A 266 -50.90 10.09 12.27
C ALA A 266 -52.43 9.97 12.08
N THR A 267 -53.21 11.05 12.21
CA THR A 267 -54.68 10.92 12.37
C THR A 267 -55.51 11.03 11.08
N ALA A 268 -54.90 11.18 9.91
CA ALA A 268 -55.63 11.28 8.63
C ALA A 268 -55.47 10.06 7.70
N LEU A 269 -54.36 9.32 7.79
CA LEU A 269 -54.17 8.07 7.03
C LEU A 269 -54.82 6.86 7.74
N GLU A 270 -54.77 6.80 9.07
CA GLU A 270 -55.34 5.69 9.86
C GLU A 270 -56.87 5.61 9.78
N LYS A 271 -57.57 6.70 9.43
CA LYS A 271 -59.03 6.67 9.20
C LYS A 271 -59.40 6.17 7.81
N LYS A 272 -58.54 6.36 6.81
CA LYS A 272 -58.81 5.94 5.43
C LYS A 272 -58.51 4.45 5.23
N GLU A 273 -57.46 3.95 5.88
CA GLU A 273 -57.13 2.51 5.87
C GLU A 273 -58.06 1.66 6.75
N ALA A 274 -58.79 2.27 7.69
CA ALA A 274 -59.80 1.58 8.50
C ALA A 274 -61.16 1.46 7.78
N GLU A 275 -61.58 2.49 7.04
CA GLU A 275 -62.82 2.46 6.24
C GLU A 275 -62.69 1.56 5.00
N GLU A 276 -61.52 1.50 4.35
CA GLU A 276 -61.27 0.59 3.22
C GLU A 276 -61.16 -0.89 3.65
N LYS A 277 -60.73 -1.18 4.89
CA LYS A 277 -60.69 -2.55 5.44
C LYS A 277 -62.06 -3.07 5.87
N GLU A 278 -62.96 -2.22 6.35
CA GLU A 278 -64.33 -2.65 6.71
C GLU A 278 -65.18 -2.94 5.48
N ASP A 279 -64.99 -2.23 4.36
CA ASP A 279 -65.68 -2.51 3.10
C ASP A 279 -65.13 -3.77 2.38
N GLU A 280 -63.83 -4.04 2.48
CA GLU A 280 -63.22 -5.29 1.96
C GLU A 280 -63.60 -6.53 2.79
N GLU A 281 -63.70 -6.41 4.12
CA GLU A 281 -64.16 -7.51 4.98
C GLU A 281 -65.67 -7.79 4.79
N GLN A 282 -66.50 -6.77 4.54
CA GLN A 282 -67.93 -6.97 4.25
C GLN A 282 -68.18 -7.56 2.86
N GLN A 283 -67.35 -7.24 1.86
CA GLN A 283 -67.42 -7.85 0.53
C GLN A 283 -66.89 -9.30 0.50
N GLN A 284 -65.89 -9.64 1.32
CA GLN A 284 -65.39 -11.03 1.44
C GLN A 284 -66.31 -11.96 2.25
N GLN A 285 -67.15 -11.42 3.14
CA GLN A 285 -68.10 -12.20 3.92
C GLN A 285 -69.34 -12.64 3.12
N GLN A 286 -69.66 -11.97 2.00
CA GLN A 286 -70.91 -12.18 1.25
C GLN A 286 -70.77 -13.07 0.00
N GLN A 287 -69.59 -13.63 -0.28
CA GLN A 287 -69.38 -14.53 -1.43
C GLN A 287 -68.37 -15.66 -1.14
N ARG A 288 -68.64 -16.49 -0.12
CA ARG A 288 -68.02 -17.82 0.03
C ARG A 288 -69.06 -18.92 -0.25
N GLU A 289 -69.24 -19.29 -1.51
CA GLU A 289 -69.86 -20.57 -1.85
C GLU A 289 -68.94 -21.69 -1.33
N LYS A 290 -69.49 -22.53 -0.45
CA LYS A 290 -68.73 -23.61 0.22
C LYS A 290 -68.50 -24.77 -0.76
N ARG A 291 -67.27 -25.27 -0.83
CA ARG A 291 -66.88 -26.32 -1.77
C ARG A 291 -67.33 -27.71 -1.31
N THR A 292 -67.90 -28.49 -2.22
CA THR A 292 -68.29 -29.89 -2.01
C THR A 292 -67.67 -30.80 -3.07
N VAL A 293 -67.35 -32.05 -2.71
CA VAL A 293 -66.78 -33.07 -3.61
C VAL A 293 -67.78 -34.20 -3.75
N GLU A 294 -68.24 -34.48 -4.98
CA GLU A 294 -69.10 -35.63 -5.25
C GLU A 294 -68.25 -36.91 -5.39
N ILE A 295 -68.60 -37.96 -4.64
CA ILE A 295 -67.98 -39.29 -4.69
C ILE A 295 -69.00 -40.29 -5.19
N THR A 296 -68.63 -41.12 -6.18
CA THR A 296 -69.51 -42.10 -6.83
C THR A 296 -68.94 -43.52 -6.77
N TRP A 297 -69.84 -44.49 -6.61
CA TRP A 297 -69.57 -45.93 -6.69
C TRP A 297 -70.49 -46.57 -7.72
N HIS A 298 -69.95 -47.35 -8.66
CA HIS A 298 -70.69 -47.93 -9.80
C HIS A 298 -70.86 -49.46 -9.74
N GLY A 299 -70.41 -50.14 -8.68
CA GLY A 299 -70.59 -51.57 -8.50
C GLY A 299 -71.96 -51.95 -7.92
N GLU A 300 -72.44 -53.17 -8.21
CA GLU A 300 -73.67 -53.71 -7.60
C GLU A 300 -73.46 -53.95 -6.09
N ALA A 301 -74.31 -53.35 -5.25
CA ALA A 301 -74.27 -53.47 -3.79
C ALA A 301 -75.65 -53.15 -3.17
N GLN A 302 -75.95 -53.68 -1.98
CA GLN A 302 -77.17 -53.31 -1.25
C GLN A 302 -76.98 -52.03 -0.41
N ARG A 303 -75.80 -51.86 0.20
CA ARG A 303 -75.44 -50.71 1.02
C ARG A 303 -73.98 -50.34 0.80
N VAL A 304 -73.73 -49.07 0.49
CA VAL A 304 -72.38 -48.51 0.38
C VAL A 304 -72.25 -47.31 1.31
N VAL A 305 -71.21 -47.31 2.14
CA VAL A 305 -70.86 -46.18 3.01
C VAL A 305 -69.39 -45.81 2.85
N LEU A 306 -69.04 -44.56 3.10
CA LEU A 306 -67.65 -44.09 3.13
C LEU A 306 -67.15 -43.94 4.56
N ARG A 307 -65.88 -44.26 4.76
CA ARG A 307 -65.11 -43.87 5.94
C ARG A 307 -63.84 -43.17 5.49
N GLY A 308 -63.37 -42.20 6.25
CA GLY A 308 -62.14 -41.48 5.91
C GLY A 308 -61.38 -40.94 7.10
N GLU A 309 -60.22 -40.36 6.82
CA GLU A 309 -59.27 -39.96 7.87
C GLU A 309 -59.76 -38.80 8.75
N TRP A 310 -60.75 -38.01 8.28
CA TRP A 310 -61.26 -36.80 8.95
C TRP A 310 -61.81 -37.03 10.35
N ASP A 311 -62.27 -38.24 10.63
CA ASP A 311 -62.73 -38.66 11.96
C ASP A 311 -62.01 -39.93 12.44
N CYS A 312 -60.82 -40.20 11.90
CA CYS A 312 -60.06 -41.42 12.15
C CYS A 312 -60.85 -42.71 11.80
N TRP A 313 -61.59 -42.70 10.68
CA TRP A 313 -62.30 -43.85 10.12
C TRP A 313 -63.46 -44.37 11.00
N GLN A 314 -64.03 -43.51 11.85
CA GLN A 314 -64.98 -43.94 12.88
C GLN A 314 -66.44 -43.92 12.46
N LYS A 315 -66.91 -42.89 11.73
CA LYS A 315 -68.32 -42.76 11.34
C LYS A 315 -68.53 -43.14 9.87
N ASP A 316 -69.67 -43.79 9.63
CA ASP A 316 -70.15 -44.09 8.29
C ASP A 316 -70.78 -42.84 7.67
N VAL A 317 -70.36 -42.47 6.46
CA VAL A 317 -71.06 -41.51 5.60
C VAL A 317 -71.88 -42.31 4.60
N GLU A 318 -73.21 -42.29 4.73
CA GLU A 318 -74.09 -43.08 3.85
C GLU A 318 -74.13 -42.51 2.42
N MET A 319 -74.08 -43.40 1.43
CA MET A 319 -74.22 -43.01 0.02
C MET A 319 -75.66 -43.21 -0.47
N GLU A 320 -76.18 -42.21 -1.18
CA GLU A 320 -77.51 -42.23 -1.78
C GLU A 320 -77.55 -43.09 -3.04
N ARG A 321 -78.56 -43.95 -3.15
CA ARG A 321 -78.76 -44.83 -4.32
C ARG A 321 -79.32 -44.04 -5.49
N CYS A 322 -78.62 -44.05 -6.63
CA CYS A 322 -78.97 -43.34 -7.85
C CYS A 322 -79.06 -44.28 -9.06
N ALA A 323 -79.61 -43.80 -10.19
CA ALA A 323 -79.68 -44.57 -11.43
C ALA A 323 -78.25 -44.79 -11.97
N GLY A 324 -77.68 -45.99 -11.72
CA GLY A 324 -76.32 -46.36 -12.14
C GLY A 324 -75.27 -46.44 -11.02
N GLY A 325 -75.68 -46.44 -9.74
CA GLY A 325 -74.75 -46.65 -8.62
C GLY A 325 -75.16 -45.97 -7.30
N PHE A 326 -74.17 -45.62 -6.49
CA PHE A 326 -74.31 -44.86 -5.25
C PHE A 326 -73.50 -43.57 -5.32
N ARG A 327 -73.97 -42.49 -4.70
CA ARG A 327 -73.24 -41.20 -4.63
C ARG A 327 -73.33 -40.55 -3.25
N CYS A 328 -72.35 -39.75 -2.87
CA CYS A 328 -72.45 -38.84 -1.72
C CYS A 328 -71.60 -37.60 -1.93
N GLU A 329 -71.89 -36.55 -1.17
CA GLU A 329 -71.14 -35.29 -1.21
C GLU A 329 -70.30 -35.10 0.07
N LEU A 330 -69.00 -34.93 -0.08
CA LEU A 330 -68.09 -34.55 1.00
C LEU A 330 -67.94 -33.03 1.04
N ARG A 331 -68.15 -32.45 2.22
CA ARG A 331 -68.12 -30.99 2.44
C ARG A 331 -66.79 -30.50 3.04
N GLU A 332 -66.28 -29.37 2.55
CA GLU A 332 -65.05 -28.70 3.06
C GLU A 332 -65.10 -28.48 4.58
N ASP A 333 -66.23 -28.01 5.12
CA ASP A 333 -66.40 -27.64 6.53
C ASP A 333 -66.60 -28.82 7.49
N ALA A 334 -66.71 -30.06 6.99
CA ALA A 334 -67.00 -31.25 7.81
C ALA A 334 -66.03 -32.42 7.57
N HIS A 335 -65.64 -32.66 6.32
CA HIS A 335 -64.87 -33.85 5.94
C HIS A 335 -63.42 -33.54 5.57
N PHE A 336 -63.06 -32.26 5.45
CA PHE A 336 -61.70 -31.81 5.16
C PHE A 336 -61.05 -31.13 6.38
N VAL A 337 -61.72 -31.10 7.53
CA VAL A 337 -61.23 -30.46 8.76
C VAL A 337 -60.69 -31.51 9.73
N MET A 338 -59.40 -31.42 10.06
CA MET A 338 -58.76 -32.31 11.03
C MET A 338 -58.64 -31.67 12.41
N GLN A 339 -59.05 -32.41 13.44
CA GLN A 339 -58.81 -32.07 14.84
C GLN A 339 -57.44 -32.60 15.27
N VAL A 340 -56.45 -31.71 15.46
CA VAL A 340 -55.13 -32.07 15.98
C VAL A 340 -55.02 -31.63 17.43
N GLY A 341 -55.09 -32.59 18.36
CA GLY A 341 -54.61 -32.45 19.75
C GLY A 341 -54.92 -31.13 20.46
N GLY A 342 -56.18 -30.70 20.50
CA GLY A 342 -56.62 -29.56 21.32
C GLY A 342 -56.22 -28.15 20.83
N ARG A 343 -55.77 -27.98 19.59
CA ARG A 343 -55.55 -26.66 18.95
C ARG A 343 -56.32 -26.54 17.61
N GLN A 344 -56.40 -25.30 17.10
CA GLN A 344 -57.18 -24.86 15.93
C GLN A 344 -57.29 -25.91 14.81
N ALA A 345 -58.52 -26.12 14.33
CA ALA A 345 -58.80 -27.12 13.31
C ALA A 345 -58.16 -26.74 11.97
N VAL A 346 -57.39 -27.65 11.37
CA VAL A 346 -56.68 -27.42 10.11
C VAL A 346 -57.49 -28.06 8.97
N THR A 347 -57.79 -27.27 7.94
CA THR A 347 -58.46 -27.79 6.74
C THR A 347 -57.40 -28.37 5.79
N LYS A 348 -57.51 -29.65 5.44
CA LYS A 348 -56.68 -30.31 4.43
C LYS A 348 -57.27 -30.12 3.03
N GLU A 349 -56.42 -30.05 2.02
CA GLU A 349 -56.81 -29.95 0.61
C GLU A 349 -57.18 -31.30 -0.03
N ALA A 350 -56.68 -32.39 0.55
CA ALA A 350 -56.97 -33.77 0.16
C ALA A 350 -57.14 -34.64 1.41
N VAL A 351 -58.12 -35.56 1.36
CA VAL A 351 -58.39 -36.53 2.43
C VAL A 351 -58.49 -37.94 1.89
N GLN A 352 -57.97 -38.89 2.66
CA GLN A 352 -58.05 -40.32 2.38
C GLN A 352 -59.38 -40.90 2.85
N TYR A 353 -59.96 -41.78 2.03
CA TYR A 353 -61.21 -42.48 2.31
C TYR A 353 -61.22 -43.89 1.70
N LYS A 354 -62.20 -44.72 2.07
CA LYS A 354 -62.40 -46.07 1.57
C LYS A 354 -63.89 -46.42 1.57
N TYR A 355 -64.31 -47.25 0.62
CA TYR A 355 -65.68 -47.74 0.55
C TYR A 355 -65.87 -48.91 1.51
N VAL A 356 -67.01 -48.97 2.19
CA VAL A 356 -67.49 -50.16 2.87
C VAL A 356 -68.74 -50.63 2.12
N VAL A 357 -68.57 -51.66 1.30
CA VAL A 357 -69.60 -52.22 0.42
C VAL A 357 -70.14 -53.48 1.08
N ASP A 358 -71.41 -53.49 1.47
CA ASP A 358 -72.07 -54.60 2.16
C ASP A 358 -71.24 -55.17 3.35
N GLY A 359 -70.59 -54.29 4.11
CA GLY A 359 -69.77 -54.63 5.28
C GLY A 359 -68.29 -54.95 4.98
N THR A 360 -67.89 -54.97 3.70
CA THR A 360 -66.50 -55.24 3.29
C THR A 360 -65.77 -53.97 2.89
N TRP A 361 -64.57 -53.75 3.43
CA TRP A 361 -63.71 -52.61 3.10
C TRP A 361 -63.10 -52.78 1.70
N THR A 362 -63.55 -51.97 0.76
CA THR A 362 -63.21 -52.06 -0.66
C THR A 362 -62.48 -50.80 -1.13
N LEU A 363 -61.44 -51.00 -1.93
CA LEU A 363 -60.70 -49.95 -2.63
C LEU A 363 -61.16 -49.93 -4.08
N ASP A 364 -61.50 -48.76 -4.61
CA ASP A 364 -61.73 -48.59 -6.05
C ASP A 364 -60.40 -48.26 -6.75
N PRO A 365 -59.79 -49.17 -7.52
CA PRO A 365 -58.52 -48.90 -8.19
C PRO A 365 -58.64 -47.86 -9.32
N SER A 366 -59.85 -47.50 -9.76
CA SER A 366 -60.07 -46.48 -10.79
C SER A 366 -59.97 -45.04 -10.27
N LYS A 367 -59.95 -44.84 -8.95
CA LYS A 367 -59.83 -43.53 -8.30
C LYS A 367 -58.39 -43.32 -7.79
N PRO A 368 -57.91 -42.07 -7.64
CA PRO A 368 -56.59 -41.80 -7.07
C PRO A 368 -56.41 -42.48 -5.69
N THR A 369 -55.23 -43.02 -5.42
CA THR A 369 -54.93 -43.72 -4.16
C THR A 369 -53.69 -43.17 -3.46
N ALA A 370 -53.70 -43.16 -2.13
CA ALA A 370 -52.55 -42.85 -1.29
C ALA A 370 -52.32 -43.98 -0.27
N THR A 371 -51.08 -44.10 0.22
CA THR A 371 -50.72 -45.08 1.27
C THR A 371 -50.62 -44.34 2.60
N ASP A 372 -51.32 -44.83 3.63
CA ASP A 372 -51.25 -44.25 4.97
C ASP A 372 -49.96 -44.63 5.73
N SER A 373 -49.74 -44.02 6.89
CA SER A 373 -48.56 -44.27 7.74
C SER A 373 -48.48 -45.70 8.31
N GLN A 374 -49.52 -46.51 8.12
CA GLN A 374 -49.57 -47.92 8.53
C GLN A 374 -49.42 -48.88 7.32
N GLY A 375 -49.19 -48.34 6.11
CA GLY A 375 -48.97 -49.12 4.89
C GLY A 375 -50.24 -49.53 4.16
N ASN A 376 -51.43 -49.05 4.55
CA ASN A 376 -52.67 -49.37 3.86
C ASN A 376 -52.90 -48.44 2.67
N ARG A 377 -53.35 -48.99 1.53
CA ARG A 377 -53.79 -48.19 0.37
C ARG A 377 -55.25 -47.77 0.50
N ASN A 378 -55.51 -46.48 0.35
CA ASN A 378 -56.81 -45.83 0.46
C ASN A 378 -57.12 -44.96 -0.78
N ASN A 379 -58.39 -44.70 -1.07
CA ASN A 379 -58.79 -43.75 -2.11
C ASN A 379 -58.61 -42.30 -1.62
N LEU A 380 -58.38 -41.35 -2.53
CA LEU A 380 -58.11 -39.94 -2.21
C LEU A 380 -59.20 -39.03 -2.78
N ALA A 381 -59.80 -38.18 -1.95
CA ALA A 381 -60.76 -37.14 -2.34
C ALA A 381 -60.11 -35.75 -2.22
N MET A 382 -60.29 -34.89 -3.21
CA MET A 382 -59.68 -33.54 -3.27
C MET A 382 -60.77 -32.49 -3.51
N LEU A 383 -60.65 -31.33 -2.85
CA LEU A 383 -61.61 -30.22 -3.01
C LEU A 383 -61.61 -29.66 -4.45
N PRO A 384 -62.76 -29.32 -5.07
CA PRO A 384 -62.77 -28.76 -6.41
C PRO A 384 -62.20 -27.34 -6.36
N GLY A 385 -61.23 -27.05 -7.22
CA GLY A 385 -60.50 -25.78 -7.20
C GLY A 385 -59.14 -25.85 -6.50
N THR A 386 -58.76 -26.97 -5.87
CA THR A 386 -57.34 -27.31 -5.71
C THR A 386 -56.83 -27.76 -7.07
N ARG A 387 -56.59 -26.78 -7.94
CA ARG A 387 -55.40 -26.89 -8.77
C ARG A 387 -54.29 -27.18 -7.76
N HIS A 388 -53.38 -28.10 -8.07
CA HIS A 388 -52.01 -27.81 -7.68
C HIS A 388 -51.83 -26.34 -8.09
N HIS A 389 -51.75 -25.43 -7.11
CA HIS A 389 -50.82 -24.37 -7.29
C HIS A 389 -49.48 -25.10 -7.41
N ALA A 390 -49.17 -25.57 -8.62
CA ALA A 390 -48.06 -24.94 -9.28
C ALA A 390 -48.28 -23.45 -8.98
N GLN A 391 -47.64 -22.95 -7.92
CA GLN A 391 -46.91 -21.71 -8.09
C GLN A 391 -46.35 -21.84 -9.49
N GLU A 392 -46.74 -20.96 -10.40
CA GLU A 392 -46.04 -20.85 -11.67
C GLU A 392 -44.58 -20.69 -11.27
N THR A 393 -43.86 -21.81 -11.19
CA THR A 393 -42.52 -21.88 -10.65
C THR A 393 -41.74 -21.25 -11.76
N LEU A 394 -41.39 -19.98 -11.55
CA LEU A 394 -40.71 -19.20 -12.55
C LEU A 394 -39.50 -20.03 -13.03
N PRO A 395 -39.35 -20.22 -14.35
CA PRO A 395 -38.37 -21.16 -14.87
C PRO A 395 -36.96 -20.78 -14.45
N GLY A 396 -36.14 -21.81 -14.26
CA GLY A 396 -34.73 -21.70 -13.95
C GLY A 396 -34.44 -20.89 -12.69
N LEU A 397 -33.74 -19.77 -12.86
CA LEU A 397 -33.22 -18.93 -11.78
C LEU A 397 -34.11 -17.73 -11.45
N LEU A 398 -35.19 -17.51 -12.21
CA LEU A 398 -36.01 -16.30 -12.10
C LEU A 398 -36.60 -16.10 -10.68
N ALA A 399 -36.87 -17.18 -9.95
CA ALA A 399 -37.35 -17.13 -8.57
C ALA A 399 -36.27 -16.68 -7.55
N VAL A 400 -34.98 -16.87 -7.87
CA VAL A 400 -33.84 -16.65 -6.96
C VAL A 400 -33.05 -15.37 -7.30
N ARG A 401 -33.07 -14.94 -8.57
CA ARG A 401 -32.31 -13.77 -9.05
C ARG A 401 -32.61 -12.46 -8.27
N PRO A 402 -33.86 -12.13 -7.89
CA PRO A 402 -34.14 -10.94 -7.08
C PRO A 402 -33.42 -10.96 -5.72
N THR A 403 -33.33 -12.12 -5.08
CA THR A 403 -32.62 -12.31 -3.81
C THR A 403 -31.12 -12.13 -3.99
N LEU A 404 -30.53 -12.69 -5.05
CA LEU A 404 -29.10 -12.51 -5.37
C LEU A 404 -28.75 -11.05 -5.67
N ASN A 405 -29.60 -10.34 -6.42
CA ASN A 405 -29.39 -8.92 -6.72
C ASN A 405 -29.50 -8.06 -5.44
N SER A 406 -30.49 -8.34 -4.58
CA SER A 406 -30.66 -7.63 -3.31
C SER A 406 -29.48 -7.89 -2.37
N LEU A 407 -28.98 -9.12 -2.31
CA LEU A 407 -27.77 -9.48 -1.58
C LEU A 407 -26.57 -8.68 -2.09
N HIS A 408 -26.36 -8.62 -3.41
CA HIS A 408 -25.24 -7.89 -4.00
C HIS A 408 -25.27 -6.39 -3.64
N VAL A 409 -26.44 -5.75 -3.77
CA VAL A 409 -26.64 -4.34 -3.41
C VAL A 409 -26.37 -4.12 -1.92
N ARG A 410 -26.93 -4.95 -1.04
CA ARG A 410 -26.70 -4.87 0.41
C ARG A 410 -25.22 -4.97 0.77
N LEU A 411 -24.51 -5.95 0.21
CA LEU A 411 -23.08 -6.13 0.47
C LEU A 411 -22.25 -4.93 -0.01
N ALA A 412 -22.67 -4.25 -1.09
CA ALA A 412 -22.03 -3.03 -1.56
C ALA A 412 -22.33 -1.82 -0.67
N GLU A 413 -23.59 -1.58 -0.33
CA GLU A 413 -24.03 -0.44 0.47
C GLU A 413 -23.53 -0.48 1.92
N GLU A 414 -23.52 -1.68 2.53
CA GLU A 414 -23.03 -1.87 3.90
C GLU A 414 -21.49 -1.92 3.99
N GLY A 415 -20.78 -1.90 2.85
CA GLY A 415 -19.32 -1.77 2.82
C GLY A 415 -18.52 -3.07 2.96
N PHE A 416 -19.14 -4.23 2.68
CA PHE A 416 -18.44 -5.50 2.60
C PHE A 416 -17.49 -5.46 1.39
N SER A 417 -16.18 -5.37 1.64
CA SER A 417 -15.19 -5.06 0.60
C SER A 417 -13.98 -5.99 0.59
N GLN A 418 -13.80 -6.77 1.66
CA GLN A 418 -12.78 -7.82 1.72
C GLN A 418 -13.37 -9.12 1.18
N LEU A 419 -12.66 -9.78 0.26
CA LEU A 419 -13.05 -11.03 -0.36
C LEU A 419 -11.99 -12.08 -0.08
N SER A 420 -12.43 -13.29 0.24
CA SER A 420 -11.65 -14.52 0.25
C SER A 420 -12.43 -15.60 -0.48
N VAL A 421 -11.76 -16.39 -1.31
CA VAL A 421 -12.41 -17.46 -2.07
C VAL A 421 -11.54 -18.70 -1.96
N SER A 422 -12.15 -19.84 -1.65
CA SER A 422 -11.45 -21.10 -1.44
C SER A 422 -12.24 -22.28 -2.01
N LEU A 423 -11.51 -23.32 -2.39
CA LEU A 423 -12.07 -24.59 -2.83
C LEU A 423 -12.05 -25.57 -1.64
N GLN A 424 -13.22 -26.01 -1.19
CA GLN A 424 -13.38 -26.87 0.00
C GLN A 424 -13.38 -28.38 -0.36
N SER A 425 -13.81 -28.70 -1.57
CA SER A 425 -13.71 -30.01 -2.22
C SER A 425 -13.61 -29.79 -3.74
N ASP A 426 -13.46 -30.85 -4.54
CA ASP A 426 -13.33 -30.75 -6.01
C ASP A 426 -14.45 -29.95 -6.69
N ASP A 427 -15.64 -29.82 -6.05
CA ASP A 427 -16.83 -29.19 -6.58
C ASP A 427 -17.48 -28.13 -5.66
N VAL A 428 -17.00 -27.93 -4.42
CA VAL A 428 -17.58 -26.95 -3.47
C VAL A 428 -16.68 -25.73 -3.33
N VAL A 429 -17.20 -24.58 -3.73
CA VAL A 429 -16.56 -23.27 -3.60
C VAL A 429 -17.15 -22.53 -2.40
N LEU A 430 -16.28 -21.99 -1.56
CA LEU A 430 -16.63 -21.08 -0.46
C LEU A 430 -16.11 -19.69 -0.80
N LEU A 431 -17.04 -18.76 -0.99
CA LEU A 431 -16.75 -17.33 -1.10
C LEU A 431 -17.12 -16.66 0.22
N GLN A 432 -16.19 -15.91 0.79
CA GLN A 432 -16.34 -15.12 2.00
C GLN A 432 -16.14 -13.65 1.66
N ARG A 433 -17.12 -12.81 1.97
CA ARG A 433 -17.04 -11.36 1.82
C ARG A 433 -17.27 -10.69 3.17
N CYS A 434 -16.31 -9.91 3.66
CA CYS A 434 -16.35 -9.32 4.99
C CYS A 434 -16.32 -7.79 4.96
N ASN A 435 -16.93 -7.20 5.98
CA ASN A 435 -16.89 -5.77 6.26
C ASN A 435 -15.64 -5.46 7.11
N PRO A 436 -14.71 -4.60 6.64
CA PRO A 436 -13.47 -4.31 7.36
C PRO A 436 -13.65 -3.50 8.67
N VAL A 437 -14.86 -2.98 8.92
CA VAL A 437 -15.21 -2.19 10.11
C VAL A 437 -16.07 -3.00 11.07
N SER A 438 -17.21 -3.54 10.61
CA SER A 438 -18.07 -4.35 11.49
C SER A 438 -17.54 -5.76 11.74
N LEU A 439 -16.64 -6.24 10.89
CA LEU A 439 -16.10 -7.61 10.86
C LEU A 439 -17.18 -8.69 10.65
N GLU A 440 -18.39 -8.28 10.27
CA GLU A 440 -19.41 -9.20 9.77
C GLU A 440 -18.95 -9.81 8.44
N CYS A 441 -19.29 -11.07 8.23
CA CYS A 441 -18.95 -11.78 7.00
C CYS A 441 -20.19 -12.42 6.38
N CYS A 442 -20.29 -12.35 5.07
CA CYS A 442 -21.23 -13.08 4.25
C CYS A 442 -20.49 -14.24 3.58
N TYR A 443 -21.00 -15.44 3.74
CA TYR A 443 -20.49 -16.65 3.11
C TYR A 443 -21.45 -17.13 2.03
N VAL A 444 -20.93 -17.41 0.84
CA VAL A 444 -21.63 -18.06 -0.27
C VAL A 444 -20.98 -19.42 -0.47
N LEU A 445 -21.71 -20.46 -0.07
CA LEU A 445 -21.40 -21.86 -0.28
C LEU A 445 -22.02 -22.29 -1.60
N ALA A 446 -21.22 -22.68 -2.59
CA ALA A 446 -21.72 -23.04 -3.92
C ALA A 446 -21.13 -24.38 -4.38
N ARG A 447 -21.99 -25.38 -4.61
CA ARG A 447 -21.57 -26.65 -5.20
C ARG A 447 -21.74 -26.60 -6.71
N CYS A 448 -20.64 -26.51 -7.44
CA CYS A 448 -20.61 -26.33 -8.89
C CYS A 448 -20.94 -27.64 -9.63
N ALA A 449 -21.66 -27.54 -10.76
CA ALA A 449 -22.11 -28.69 -11.53
C ALA A 449 -21.46 -28.73 -12.94
N TYR A 450 -20.14 -28.92 -13.00
CA TYR A 450 -19.36 -28.90 -14.25
C TYR A 450 -19.58 -30.14 -15.14
N SER A 451 -19.96 -31.29 -14.59
CA SER A 451 -20.19 -32.51 -15.38
C SER A 451 -21.41 -33.31 -14.92
N TRP A 452 -22.03 -34.04 -15.87
CA TRP A 452 -23.17 -34.92 -15.64
C TRP A 452 -22.81 -36.23 -14.92
N ASN A 453 -21.55 -36.66 -15.02
CA ASN A 453 -21.09 -37.99 -14.61
C ASN A 453 -20.09 -37.99 -13.44
N ALA A 454 -19.85 -36.84 -12.81
CA ALA A 454 -18.95 -36.78 -11.65
C ALA A 454 -19.58 -37.59 -10.49
N PRO A 455 -18.91 -38.64 -9.97
CA PRO A 455 -19.35 -39.26 -8.73
C PRO A 455 -19.27 -38.17 -7.65
N GLY A 456 -20.40 -37.87 -7.00
CA GLY A 456 -20.44 -36.84 -5.96
C GLY A 456 -19.40 -37.17 -4.90
N GLY A 457 -18.35 -36.34 -4.81
CA GLY A 457 -17.32 -36.48 -3.79
C GLY A 457 -17.91 -36.33 -2.39
N PRO A 458 -17.19 -36.79 -1.34
CA PRO A 458 -17.62 -36.58 0.03
C PRO A 458 -17.77 -35.09 0.30
N LEU A 459 -18.89 -34.71 0.91
CA LEU A 459 -19.15 -33.32 1.29
C LEU A 459 -18.19 -32.90 2.41
N PRO A 460 -17.49 -31.76 2.27
CA PRO A 460 -16.53 -31.30 3.27
C PRO A 460 -17.24 -30.74 4.52
N GLU A 461 -16.54 -30.81 5.65
CA GLU A 461 -16.87 -30.00 6.84
C GLU A 461 -16.27 -28.61 6.66
N ILE A 462 -17.07 -27.56 6.87
CA ILE A 462 -16.70 -26.18 6.56
C ILE A 462 -16.67 -25.36 7.85
N GLN A 463 -15.63 -24.55 8.04
CA GLN A 463 -15.50 -23.64 9.18
C GLN A 463 -15.81 -22.20 8.75
N LEU A 464 -16.74 -21.56 9.46
CA LEU A 464 -17.09 -20.16 9.27
C LEU A 464 -16.68 -19.38 10.53
N SER A 465 -15.96 -18.26 10.37
CA SER A 465 -15.65 -17.38 11.49
C SER A 465 -16.91 -16.65 11.97
N GLY A 466 -17.15 -16.63 13.29
CA GLY A 466 -18.28 -15.98 13.92
C GLY A 466 -19.53 -16.86 14.00
N ARG A 467 -20.58 -16.32 14.62
CA ARG A 467 -21.87 -16.99 14.81
C ARG A 467 -22.82 -16.64 13.65
N ILE A 468 -23.50 -17.63 13.08
CA ILE A 468 -24.53 -17.41 12.05
C ILE A 468 -25.67 -16.56 12.64
N THR A 469 -26.01 -15.46 11.97
CA THR A 469 -27.08 -14.53 12.36
C THR A 469 -28.25 -14.54 11.38
N GLU A 470 -27.98 -14.75 10.09
CA GLU A 470 -28.98 -14.70 9.02
C GLU A 470 -28.62 -15.68 7.90
N VAL A 471 -29.63 -16.29 7.26
CA VAL A 471 -29.46 -17.19 6.11
C VAL A 471 -30.38 -16.70 4.97
N PRO A 472 -29.91 -15.77 4.11
CA PRO A 472 -30.77 -15.12 3.12
C PRO A 472 -31.26 -16.04 1.99
N LEU A 473 -30.50 -17.09 1.67
CA LEU A 473 -30.82 -17.98 0.56
C LEU A 473 -30.24 -19.36 0.78
N VAL A 474 -31.07 -20.38 0.62
CA VAL A 474 -30.65 -21.77 0.40
C VAL A 474 -31.45 -22.27 -0.78
N ALA A 475 -30.79 -22.67 -1.87
CA ALA A 475 -31.49 -23.08 -3.08
C ALA A 475 -30.75 -24.17 -3.85
N SER A 476 -31.51 -25.01 -4.55
CA SER A 476 -31.00 -26.05 -5.44
C SER A 476 -31.69 -25.99 -6.78
N LEU A 477 -30.93 -25.99 -7.87
CA LEU A 477 -31.49 -26.01 -9.22
C LEU A 477 -31.66 -27.46 -9.69
N PHE A 478 -32.91 -27.90 -9.80
CA PHE A 478 -33.24 -29.23 -10.32
C PHE A 478 -33.66 -29.15 -11.79
N VAL A 479 -32.97 -29.92 -12.62
CA VAL A 479 -33.28 -30.10 -14.04
C VAL A 479 -33.38 -31.59 -14.32
N GLY A 480 -34.42 -32.02 -15.03
CA GLY A 480 -34.63 -33.44 -15.33
C GLY A 480 -33.44 -34.07 -16.07
N GLY A 481 -33.09 -35.31 -15.75
CA GLY A 481 -31.90 -35.98 -16.32
C GLY A 481 -31.89 -36.08 -17.86
N ASN A 482 -33.06 -36.13 -18.50
CA ASN A 482 -33.22 -36.12 -19.97
C ASN A 482 -33.68 -34.76 -20.53
N ALA A 483 -33.67 -33.68 -19.74
CA ALA A 483 -34.29 -32.41 -20.12
C ALA A 483 -33.79 -31.83 -21.45
N LEU A 484 -32.51 -32.07 -21.81
CA LEU A 484 -31.97 -31.67 -23.12
C LEU A 484 -32.55 -32.49 -24.28
N GLY A 485 -32.78 -33.78 -24.10
CA GLY A 485 -33.39 -34.65 -25.11
C GLY A 485 -34.89 -34.44 -25.24
N ASP A 486 -35.55 -34.08 -24.14
CA ASP A 486 -36.99 -33.80 -24.07
C ASP A 486 -37.34 -32.34 -24.45
N PHE A 487 -36.32 -31.49 -24.67
CA PHE A 487 -36.53 -30.08 -24.99
C PHE A 487 -37.18 -29.90 -26.37
N GLN A 488 -38.31 -29.19 -26.39
CA GLN A 488 -38.97 -28.80 -27.62
C GLN A 488 -38.90 -27.27 -27.80
N PRO A 489 -38.18 -26.77 -28.82
CA PRO A 489 -38.11 -25.34 -29.09
C PRO A 489 -39.47 -24.85 -29.58
N ASN A 490 -39.99 -23.79 -28.96
CA ASN A 490 -41.22 -23.16 -29.38
C ASN A 490 -40.97 -22.39 -30.70
N PRO A 491 -41.81 -22.57 -31.74
CA PRO A 491 -41.61 -21.91 -33.03
C PRO A 491 -41.86 -20.38 -33.00
N ALA A 492 -42.65 -19.88 -32.05
CA ALA A 492 -43.05 -18.47 -31.99
C ALA A 492 -42.26 -17.64 -30.95
N ARG A 493 -41.69 -18.31 -29.94
CA ARG A 493 -41.02 -17.67 -28.80
C ARG A 493 -39.78 -18.45 -28.37
N ILE A 494 -38.82 -17.77 -27.75
CA ILE A 494 -37.67 -18.41 -27.12
C ILE A 494 -38.09 -18.92 -25.74
N ASN A 495 -37.94 -20.23 -25.53
CA ASN A 495 -38.18 -20.93 -24.27
C ASN A 495 -36.92 -21.70 -23.84
N GLY A 496 -36.78 -21.94 -22.54
CA GLY A 496 -35.70 -22.75 -21.99
C GLY A 496 -36.16 -24.09 -21.44
N LEU A 497 -35.24 -24.79 -20.78
CA LEU A 497 -35.43 -26.13 -20.23
C LEU A 497 -36.47 -26.14 -19.10
N ALA A 498 -37.20 -27.26 -18.98
CA ALA A 498 -38.08 -27.50 -17.85
C ALA A 498 -37.25 -27.80 -16.59
N GLY A 499 -37.04 -26.77 -15.77
CA GLY A 499 -36.34 -26.82 -14.50
C GLY A 499 -36.60 -25.54 -13.72
N ALA A 500 -36.54 -25.61 -12.40
CA ALA A 500 -36.76 -24.44 -11.53
C ALA A 500 -35.88 -24.56 -10.28
N ALA A 501 -35.34 -23.43 -9.83
CA ALA A 501 -34.63 -23.35 -8.56
C ALA A 501 -35.64 -23.49 -7.41
N GLN A 502 -35.41 -24.48 -6.56
CA GLN A 502 -36.18 -24.69 -5.35
C GLN A 502 -35.49 -23.96 -4.19
N VAL A 503 -36.23 -23.10 -3.50
CA VAL A 503 -35.75 -22.38 -2.31
C VAL A 503 -36.14 -23.17 -1.07
N HIS A 504 -35.17 -23.38 -0.18
CA HIS A 504 -35.34 -24.11 1.07
C HIS A 504 -35.54 -23.14 2.25
N ALA A 505 -36.20 -23.60 3.31
CA ALA A 505 -36.61 -22.74 4.43
C ALA A 505 -35.46 -22.26 5.33
N GLY A 506 -34.29 -22.91 5.29
CA GLY A 506 -33.16 -22.59 6.15
C GLY A 506 -31.95 -23.48 5.86
N LEU A 507 -30.84 -23.19 6.53
CA LEU A 507 -29.58 -23.93 6.35
C LEU A 507 -29.71 -25.38 6.83
N GLU A 508 -30.60 -25.65 7.78
CA GLU A 508 -30.89 -26.97 8.34
C GLU A 508 -31.37 -27.97 7.29
N ALA A 509 -31.93 -27.49 6.18
CA ALA A 509 -32.40 -28.34 5.08
C ALA A 509 -31.26 -28.98 4.28
N VAL A 510 -30.05 -28.41 4.35
CA VAL A 510 -28.89 -28.86 3.55
C VAL A 510 -27.63 -29.08 4.39
N ALA A 511 -27.61 -28.60 5.64
CA ALA A 511 -26.47 -28.70 6.54
C ALA A 511 -26.87 -28.73 8.02
N SER A 512 -26.06 -29.41 8.84
CA SER A 512 -26.09 -29.27 10.30
C SER A 512 -24.97 -28.34 10.73
N TRP A 513 -25.20 -27.48 11.73
CA TRP A 513 -24.19 -26.52 12.17
C TRP A 513 -24.12 -26.36 13.69
N THR A 514 -22.93 -26.09 14.20
CA THR A 514 -22.67 -25.87 15.63
C THR A 514 -21.70 -24.70 15.83
N TYR A 515 -22.01 -23.82 16.78
CA TYR A 515 -21.14 -22.71 17.17
C TYR A 515 -20.32 -23.06 18.42
N SER A 516 -19.02 -22.78 18.39
CA SER A 516 -18.12 -22.93 19.54
C SER A 516 -17.64 -21.57 20.02
N SER A 517 -18.08 -21.14 21.21
CA SER A 517 -17.65 -19.89 21.84
C SER A 517 -16.17 -19.91 22.28
N GLU A 518 -15.57 -21.09 22.44
CA GLU A 518 -14.15 -21.21 22.79
C GLU A 518 -13.23 -20.90 21.60
N THR A 519 -13.67 -21.25 20.39
CA THR A 519 -12.88 -21.06 19.17
C THR A 519 -13.33 -19.82 18.39
N GLY A 520 -14.57 -19.36 18.58
CA GLY A 520 -15.17 -18.28 17.80
C GLY A 520 -15.66 -18.72 16.41
N HIS A 521 -15.73 -20.01 16.14
CA HIS A 521 -16.07 -20.59 14.83
C HIS A 521 -17.41 -21.32 14.84
N THR A 522 -18.10 -21.29 13.69
CA THR A 522 -19.23 -22.15 13.36
C THR A 522 -18.78 -23.29 12.44
N THR A 523 -18.98 -24.53 12.87
CA THR A 523 -18.73 -25.72 12.05
C THR A 523 -20.00 -26.10 11.30
N VAL A 524 -19.93 -26.24 9.98
CA VAL A 524 -21.05 -26.60 9.09
C VAL A 524 -20.77 -27.94 8.40
N ARG A 525 -21.66 -28.92 8.57
CA ARG A 525 -21.62 -30.25 7.94
C ARG A 525 -22.76 -30.41 6.95
N LEU A 526 -22.42 -30.40 5.67
CA LEU A 526 -23.37 -30.57 4.56
C LEU A 526 -23.83 -32.03 4.45
N HIS A 527 -25.11 -32.26 4.14
CA HIS A 527 -25.66 -33.60 3.89
C HIS A 527 -26.49 -33.65 2.59
N ASP A 528 -27.54 -32.84 2.47
CA ASP A 528 -28.44 -32.81 1.31
C ASP A 528 -28.12 -31.66 0.35
N PHE A 529 -26.87 -31.58 -0.11
CA PHE A 529 -26.36 -30.47 -0.93
C PHE A 529 -25.91 -30.95 -2.32
N PRO A 530 -26.81 -31.23 -3.28
CA PRO A 530 -26.46 -31.76 -4.61
C PRO A 530 -25.74 -30.73 -5.50
N PRO A 531 -25.00 -31.15 -6.55
CA PRO A 531 -24.41 -30.22 -7.52
C PRO A 531 -25.47 -29.29 -8.12
N GLY A 532 -25.17 -28.00 -8.20
CA GLY A 532 -26.15 -26.96 -8.56
C GLY A 532 -26.90 -26.38 -7.36
N SER A 533 -26.35 -26.50 -6.15
CA SER A 533 -26.91 -25.93 -4.91
C SER A 533 -26.06 -24.78 -4.38
N VAL A 534 -26.72 -23.85 -3.70
CA VAL A 534 -26.13 -22.66 -3.07
C VAL A 534 -26.73 -22.46 -1.69
N ALA A 535 -25.91 -22.08 -0.72
CA ALA A 535 -26.34 -21.55 0.58
C ALA A 535 -25.60 -20.25 0.90
N VAL A 536 -26.32 -19.24 1.37
CA VAL A 536 -25.78 -17.95 1.78
C VAL A 536 -26.04 -17.76 3.27
N ALA A 537 -25.01 -17.40 4.03
CA ALA A 537 -25.13 -17.14 5.47
C ALA A 537 -24.32 -15.90 5.88
N PHE A 538 -24.89 -15.09 6.78
CA PHE A 538 -24.16 -14.02 7.46
C PHE A 538 -23.70 -14.49 8.83
N THR A 539 -22.50 -14.07 9.22
CA THR A 539 -21.96 -14.27 10.55
C THR A 539 -21.52 -12.96 11.18
N GLU A 540 -21.53 -12.96 12.52
CA GLU A 540 -21.06 -11.86 13.34
C GLU A 540 -20.03 -12.36 14.37
N PRO A 541 -18.96 -11.59 14.66
CA PRO A 541 -18.01 -11.94 15.71
C PRO A 541 -18.63 -11.75 17.11
N GLU A 542 -18.39 -12.70 18.01
CA GLU A 542 -18.96 -12.71 19.37
C GLU A 542 -18.63 -11.44 20.20
N ARG A 543 -17.50 -10.80 19.92
CA ARG A 543 -17.00 -9.61 20.65
C ARG A 543 -17.05 -8.32 19.83
N ARG A 544 -18.02 -8.15 18.94
CA ARG A 544 -18.17 -6.95 18.08
C ARG A 544 -18.04 -5.63 18.85
N ALA A 545 -18.73 -5.47 19.98
CA ALA A 545 -18.72 -4.23 20.76
C ALA A 545 -17.30 -3.88 21.26
N LEU A 546 -16.52 -4.88 21.68
CA LEU A 546 -15.14 -4.69 22.11
C LEU A 546 -14.25 -4.25 20.93
N LEU A 547 -14.42 -4.87 19.75
CA LEU A 547 -13.64 -4.55 18.56
C LEU A 547 -13.90 -3.13 18.06
N GLN A 548 -15.18 -2.70 18.06
CA GLN A 548 -15.56 -1.32 17.74
C GLN A 548 -15.00 -0.31 18.75
N GLN A 549 -15.00 -0.65 20.04
CA GLN A 549 -14.40 0.20 21.07
C GLN A 549 -12.89 0.34 20.89
N LEU A 550 -12.19 -0.76 20.60
CA LEU A 550 -10.74 -0.75 20.33
C LEU A 550 -10.40 0.09 19.09
N GLU A 551 -11.20 0.00 18.03
CA GLU A 551 -11.04 0.83 16.82
C GLU A 551 -11.20 2.32 17.15
N GLN A 552 -12.24 2.68 17.90
CA GLN A 552 -12.48 4.06 18.29
C GLN A 552 -11.34 4.61 19.17
N GLN A 553 -10.82 3.80 20.10
CA GLN A 553 -9.70 4.17 20.96
C GLN A 553 -8.38 4.33 20.19
N LEU A 554 -8.15 3.46 19.20
CA LEU A 554 -7.00 3.56 18.31
C LEU A 554 -7.06 4.90 17.54
N GLN A 555 -8.20 5.21 16.90
CA GLN A 555 -8.39 6.47 16.17
C GLN A 555 -8.24 7.71 17.07
N ASP A 556 -8.75 7.66 18.30
CA ASP A 556 -8.59 8.76 19.26
C ASP A 556 -7.12 8.96 19.66
N THR A 557 -6.39 7.87 19.95
CA THR A 557 -4.96 7.92 20.29
C THR A 557 -4.14 8.46 19.12
N LEU A 558 -4.47 8.02 17.91
CA LEU A 558 -3.87 8.47 16.66
C LEU A 558 -4.02 9.99 16.45
N SER A 559 -5.21 10.52 16.72
CA SER A 559 -5.45 11.97 16.62
C SER A 559 -4.62 12.79 17.62
N ARG A 560 -4.29 12.21 18.78
CA ARG A 560 -3.55 12.87 19.87
C ARG A 560 -2.04 12.71 19.79
N THR A 561 -1.56 11.72 19.04
CA THR A 561 -0.13 11.32 18.96
C THR A 561 0.83 12.49 18.69
N PRO A 562 0.56 13.43 17.77
CA PRO A 562 1.45 14.57 17.54
C PRO A 562 1.66 15.46 18.78
N ALA A 563 0.60 15.68 19.57
CA ALA A 563 0.67 16.47 20.80
C ALA A 563 1.44 15.76 21.91
N LEU A 564 1.42 14.42 21.92
CA LEU A 564 2.13 13.58 22.90
C LEU A 564 3.64 13.54 22.63
N LEU A 565 4.05 13.61 21.36
CA LEU A 565 5.45 13.52 20.94
C LEU A 565 6.15 14.88 20.82
N ALA A 566 5.40 15.98 20.77
CA ALA A 566 5.93 17.34 20.74
C ALA A 566 6.99 17.68 21.83
N PRO A 567 6.84 17.26 23.10
CA PRO A 567 7.83 17.53 24.14
C PRO A 567 9.04 16.57 24.16
N ALA A 568 9.10 15.55 23.29
CA ALA A 568 10.17 14.56 23.33
C ALA A 568 11.52 15.12 22.82
N SER A 569 12.59 14.88 23.59
CA SER A 569 13.95 15.25 23.15
C SER A 569 14.41 14.42 21.94
N PRO A 570 15.32 14.93 21.08
CA PRO A 570 15.85 14.17 19.94
C PRO A 570 16.47 12.82 20.33
N ALA A 571 17.18 12.74 21.46
CA ALA A 571 17.72 11.48 21.97
C ALA A 571 16.63 10.48 22.43
N ALA A 572 15.49 10.97 22.92
CA ALA A 572 14.32 10.14 23.23
C ALA A 572 13.64 9.63 21.94
N LEU A 573 13.56 10.47 20.92
CA LEU A 573 13.06 10.09 19.60
C LEU A 573 13.97 9.06 18.90
N ASN A 574 15.28 9.21 19.02
CA ASN A 574 16.25 8.19 18.59
C ASN A 574 15.95 6.83 19.24
N SER A 575 15.75 6.85 20.56
CA SER A 575 15.46 5.62 21.30
C SER A 575 14.11 5.02 20.90
N LEU A 576 13.07 5.82 20.69
CA LEU A 576 11.75 5.33 20.26
C LEU A 576 11.78 4.74 18.83
N MET A 577 12.31 5.51 17.88
CA MET A 577 12.20 5.22 16.45
C MET A 577 13.31 4.30 15.94
N PHE A 578 14.53 4.47 16.44
CA PHE A 578 15.74 3.85 15.89
C PHE A 578 16.40 2.95 16.93
N ARG A 579 17.73 3.02 17.04
CA ARG A 579 18.67 2.08 17.68
C ARG A 579 18.90 0.80 16.90
N CYS A 580 20.13 0.64 16.44
CA CYS A 580 20.59 -0.62 15.87
C CYS A 580 20.87 -1.66 16.98
N ASN A 581 21.22 -2.88 16.59
CA ASN A 581 21.47 -3.97 17.53
C ASN A 581 22.55 -3.64 18.58
N GLN A 582 23.65 -3.03 18.14
CA GLN A 582 24.78 -2.68 19.01
C GLN A 582 24.34 -1.65 20.07
N GLU A 583 23.62 -0.60 19.67
CA GLU A 583 23.14 0.44 20.58
C GLU A 583 22.14 -0.11 21.61
N GLU A 584 21.22 -0.98 21.20
CA GLU A 584 20.24 -1.57 22.12
C GLU A 584 20.88 -2.60 23.07
N THR A 585 21.85 -3.38 22.56
CA THR A 585 22.63 -4.31 23.38
C THR A 585 23.40 -3.54 24.46
N ASP A 586 24.05 -2.43 24.09
CA ASP A 586 24.77 -1.58 25.03
C ASP A 586 23.84 -0.97 26.10
N ALA A 587 22.75 -0.33 25.65
CA ALA A 587 21.81 0.32 26.55
C ALA A 587 21.04 -0.65 27.47
N SER A 588 20.97 -1.93 27.12
CA SER A 588 20.30 -2.95 27.92
C SER A 588 21.26 -3.81 28.77
N GLY A 589 22.57 -3.59 28.66
CA GLY A 589 23.58 -4.45 29.29
C GLY A 589 23.55 -5.89 28.76
N GLY A 590 23.33 -6.06 27.45
CA GLY A 590 23.28 -7.36 26.77
C GLY A 590 21.96 -8.12 26.86
N LYS A 591 20.94 -7.55 27.52
CA LYS A 591 19.65 -8.24 27.74
C LYS A 591 18.71 -8.17 26.54
N ARG A 592 18.88 -7.19 25.67
CA ARG A 592 18.01 -6.92 24.51
C ARG A 592 18.84 -6.73 23.26
N GLY A 593 18.23 -7.08 22.13
CA GLY A 593 18.75 -6.86 20.77
C GLY A 593 17.58 -6.76 19.80
N VAL A 594 17.88 -6.67 18.51
CA VAL A 594 16.84 -6.53 17.49
C VAL A 594 15.95 -7.79 17.44
N TYR A 595 14.68 -7.60 17.09
CA TYR A 595 13.77 -8.71 16.84
C TYR A 595 14.18 -9.45 15.56
N ASP A 596 14.30 -10.76 15.68
CA ASP A 596 14.60 -11.67 14.58
C ASP A 596 13.30 -12.32 14.12
N VAL A 597 12.88 -11.98 12.91
CA VAL A 597 11.66 -12.50 12.32
C VAL A 597 12.01 -13.85 11.69
N PRO A 598 11.38 -14.97 12.11
CA PRO A 598 11.64 -16.28 11.53
C PRO A 598 11.55 -16.24 9.99
N GLU A 599 12.50 -16.88 9.30
CA GLU A 599 12.60 -16.93 7.83
C GLU A 599 12.85 -15.59 7.10
N TYR A 600 12.89 -14.46 7.82
CA TYR A 600 13.24 -13.14 7.27
C TYR A 600 14.58 -12.62 7.80
N GLY A 601 14.87 -12.84 9.08
CA GLY A 601 16.08 -12.38 9.75
C GLY A 601 15.85 -11.17 10.69
N PRO A 602 16.93 -10.60 11.25
CA PRO A 602 16.85 -9.48 12.16
C PRO A 602 16.41 -8.20 11.46
N LEU A 603 15.54 -7.42 12.10
CA LEU A 603 15.28 -6.05 11.68
C LEU A 603 16.57 -5.20 11.80
N VAL A 604 16.61 -4.05 11.11
CA VAL A 604 17.76 -3.13 11.18
C VAL A 604 17.73 -2.23 12.42
N TYR A 605 16.52 -1.92 12.91
CA TYR A 605 16.29 -1.16 14.14
C TYR A 605 15.43 -1.93 15.12
N CYS A 606 15.70 -1.74 16.41
CA CYS A 606 14.81 -2.18 17.49
C CYS A 606 13.55 -1.33 17.59
N GLY A 607 13.58 -0.10 17.07
CA GLY A 607 12.47 0.84 17.11
C GLY A 607 11.49 0.77 15.95
N LEU A 608 10.49 1.65 16.02
CA LEU A 608 9.36 1.67 15.09
C LEU A 608 9.79 1.85 13.63
N ALA A 609 10.93 2.49 13.37
CA ALA A 609 11.45 2.68 12.02
C ALA A 609 11.84 1.34 11.35
N GLY A 610 12.36 0.38 12.12
CA GLY A 610 12.74 -0.95 11.59
C GLY A 610 11.52 -1.76 11.19
N VAL A 611 10.47 -1.72 12.03
CA VAL A 611 9.17 -2.33 11.73
C VAL A 611 8.54 -1.66 10.52
N ALA A 612 8.54 -0.32 10.47
CA ALA A 612 8.01 0.45 9.34
C ALA A 612 8.71 0.12 8.02
N ALA A 613 10.04 0.08 8.00
CA ALA A 613 10.81 -0.29 6.81
C ALA A 613 10.46 -1.70 6.31
N ALA A 614 10.31 -2.67 7.22
CA ALA A 614 9.93 -4.03 6.86
C ALA A 614 8.51 -4.09 6.27
N PHE A 615 7.51 -3.45 6.90
CA PHE A 615 6.15 -3.41 6.35
C PHE A 615 6.03 -2.60 5.07
N ASP A 616 6.83 -1.55 4.87
CA ASP A 616 6.89 -0.82 3.61
C ASP A 616 7.39 -1.70 2.47
N ALA A 617 8.37 -2.58 2.72
CA ALA A 617 8.80 -3.58 1.75
C ALA A 617 7.67 -4.59 1.43
N VAL A 618 6.96 -5.09 2.45
CA VAL A 618 5.82 -5.99 2.24
C VAL A 618 4.71 -5.31 1.44
N ARG A 619 4.42 -4.04 1.71
CA ARG A 619 3.44 -3.26 0.94
C ARG A 619 3.80 -3.15 -0.53
N MET A 620 5.05 -3.32 -0.95
CA MET A 620 5.39 -3.32 -2.37
C MET A 620 4.98 -4.61 -3.08
N LEU A 621 4.80 -5.72 -2.35
CA LEU A 621 4.36 -7.02 -2.88
C LEU A 621 2.89 -7.03 -3.32
N LEU A 622 2.52 -8.01 -4.13
CA LEU A 622 1.10 -8.26 -4.46
C LEU A 622 0.36 -8.76 -3.22
N PRO A 623 -0.92 -8.41 -3.01
CA PRO A 623 -1.70 -8.79 -1.83
C PRO A 623 -1.57 -10.28 -1.42
N ARG A 624 -1.67 -11.21 -2.37
CA ARG A 624 -1.45 -12.66 -2.14
C ARG A 624 -0.06 -13.01 -1.57
N ASP A 625 0.97 -12.29 -1.97
CA ASP A 625 2.35 -12.49 -1.53
C ASP A 625 2.61 -11.78 -0.19
N GLN A 626 1.81 -10.77 0.16
CA GLN A 626 1.91 -10.07 1.45
C GLN A 626 1.57 -11.00 2.60
N LEU A 627 0.45 -11.71 2.53
CA LEU A 627 0.02 -12.63 3.59
C LEU A 627 0.97 -13.81 3.77
N GLN A 628 1.66 -14.21 2.70
CA GLN A 628 2.67 -15.26 2.74
C GLN A 628 4.05 -14.76 3.21
N HIS A 629 4.24 -13.45 3.33
CA HIS A 629 5.50 -12.90 3.79
C HIS A 629 5.77 -13.32 5.24
N PRO A 630 7.01 -13.71 5.60
CA PRO A 630 7.31 -14.21 6.95
C PRO A 630 6.92 -13.25 8.07
N LEU A 631 7.04 -11.94 7.83
CA LEU A 631 6.57 -10.90 8.77
C LEU A 631 5.07 -10.95 9.05
N CYS A 632 4.25 -11.21 8.03
CA CYS A 632 2.80 -11.34 8.18
C CYS A 632 2.44 -12.68 8.84
N ARG A 633 3.09 -13.79 8.43
CA ARG A 633 2.91 -15.09 9.10
C ARG A 633 3.26 -15.02 10.59
N ASN A 634 4.37 -14.38 10.94
CA ASN A 634 4.79 -14.19 12.32
C ASN A 634 3.73 -13.48 13.16
N LEU A 635 3.03 -12.49 12.59
CA LEU A 635 1.93 -11.78 13.25
C LEU A 635 0.67 -12.64 13.43
N VAL A 636 0.42 -13.57 12.51
CA VAL A 636 -0.70 -14.52 12.59
C VAL A 636 -0.40 -15.61 13.62
N ASP A 637 0.82 -16.15 13.59
CA ASP A 637 1.29 -17.22 14.46
C ASP A 637 1.35 -16.77 15.93
N GLY A 638 1.58 -15.48 16.18
CA GLY A 638 1.58 -14.94 17.53
C GLY A 638 1.92 -13.46 17.64
N ILE A 639 1.69 -12.90 18.82
CA ILE A 639 1.87 -11.47 19.10
C ILE A 639 3.26 -11.14 19.66
N TRP A 640 4.28 -11.96 19.39
CA TRP A 640 5.63 -11.81 19.95
C TRP A 640 6.33 -10.51 19.54
N LEU A 641 6.02 -9.97 18.35
CA LEU A 641 6.51 -8.66 17.94
C LEU A 641 5.94 -7.55 18.84
N LEU A 642 4.75 -7.75 19.41
CA LEU A 642 3.99 -6.75 20.16
C LEU A 642 4.13 -6.90 21.68
N GLU A 643 4.06 -8.11 22.22
CA GLU A 643 3.70 -8.36 23.63
C GLU A 643 4.86 -8.33 24.64
N PRO A 644 6.12 -8.66 24.27
CA PRO A 644 7.26 -8.45 25.20
C PRO A 644 8.35 -7.51 24.70
N ARG A 645 8.57 -7.32 23.39
CA ARG A 645 9.77 -6.56 22.93
C ARG A 645 9.52 -5.08 22.69
N ILE A 646 8.42 -4.70 22.03
CA ILE A 646 8.08 -3.29 21.83
C ILE A 646 7.49 -2.71 23.13
N ALA A 647 6.60 -3.44 23.80
CA ALA A 647 6.02 -3.03 25.07
C ALA A 647 7.06 -2.92 26.20
N ASP A 648 7.88 -3.94 26.50
CA ASP A 648 8.93 -3.81 27.54
C ASP A 648 9.97 -2.75 27.18
N ARG A 649 10.26 -2.59 25.89
CA ARG A 649 11.12 -1.51 25.43
C ARG A 649 10.53 -0.17 25.81
N LEU A 650 9.26 0.08 25.50
CA LEU A 650 8.54 1.29 25.86
C LEU A 650 8.33 1.47 27.39
N LEU A 651 8.30 0.39 28.16
CA LEU A 651 8.06 0.41 29.61
C LEU A 651 9.36 0.42 30.46
N SER A 652 10.54 0.26 29.86
CA SER A 652 11.82 0.24 30.58
C SER A 652 12.38 1.65 30.85
N GLY A 653 12.57 2.05 32.12
CA GLY A 653 13.39 3.18 32.60
C GLY A 653 13.31 4.51 31.81
N VAL A 654 14.18 4.69 30.80
CA VAL A 654 14.20 5.88 29.92
C VAL A 654 12.93 5.99 29.08
N TYR A 655 12.40 4.85 28.66
CA TYR A 655 11.18 4.77 27.86
C TYR A 655 9.93 4.90 28.72
N ALA A 656 9.99 4.50 30.00
CA ALA A 656 8.93 4.77 30.97
C ALA A 656 8.68 6.27 31.14
N GLN A 657 9.67 7.14 30.93
CA GLN A 657 9.47 8.60 30.95
C GLN A 657 8.73 9.09 29.69
N VAL A 658 9.00 8.53 28.51
CA VAL A 658 8.27 8.83 27.27
C VAL A 658 6.86 8.25 27.32
N GLY A 659 6.72 7.00 27.77
CA GLY A 659 5.46 6.34 28.05
C GLY A 659 4.65 7.08 29.11
N ALA A 660 5.25 7.47 30.24
CA ALA A 660 4.59 8.26 31.28
C ALA A 660 4.24 9.68 30.81
N LEU A 661 5.02 10.32 29.93
CA LEU A 661 4.68 11.62 29.34
C LEU A 661 3.48 11.51 28.38
N VAL A 662 3.43 10.42 27.61
CA VAL A 662 2.31 10.05 26.72
C VAL A 662 1.07 9.68 27.54
N LEU A 663 1.23 8.98 28.66
CA LEU A 663 0.15 8.44 29.50
C LEU A 663 -0.36 9.45 30.55
N SER A 664 0.48 10.32 31.09
CA SER A 664 0.11 11.35 32.09
C SER A 664 -0.65 12.54 31.50
N ARG A 665 -0.64 12.71 30.17
CA ARG A 665 -1.41 13.74 29.45
C ARG A 665 -2.78 13.25 28.97
N LEU A 666 -3.20 12.07 29.42
CA LEU A 666 -4.57 11.57 29.37
C LEU A 666 -5.13 11.71 30.80
N PRO A 667 -5.84 12.78 31.22
CA PRO A 667 -7.07 13.31 30.61
C PRO A 667 -7.27 14.85 30.66
N ALA A 668 -8.31 15.31 29.95
CA ALA A 668 -8.95 16.64 29.98
C ALA A 668 -8.06 17.87 29.66
N ALA A 669 -7.73 18.06 28.39
CA ALA A 669 -7.37 19.39 27.89
C ALA A 669 -8.00 19.64 26.52
N SER A 670 -8.90 20.61 26.50
CA SER A 670 -9.56 21.21 25.35
C SER A 670 -8.56 21.82 24.35
N ALA A 671 -8.89 21.65 23.07
CA ALA A 671 -8.64 22.55 21.95
C ALA A 671 -7.25 23.21 21.83
N ILE A 672 -6.46 22.75 20.86
CA ILE A 672 -5.87 23.59 19.78
C ILE A 672 -5.66 22.64 18.60
N ALA A 673 -6.47 22.81 17.56
CA ALA A 673 -6.15 22.30 16.23
C ALA A 673 -5.07 23.22 15.65
N PRO A 674 -3.95 22.71 15.10
CA PRO A 674 -3.10 23.53 14.26
C PRO A 674 -3.82 23.73 12.93
N THR A 675 -4.56 24.84 12.86
CA THR A 675 -4.94 25.49 11.61
C THR A 675 -3.65 26.05 10.99
N ASP A 676 -2.84 25.21 10.35
CA ASP A 676 -1.92 25.74 9.36
C ASP A 676 -1.66 24.73 8.24
N SER A 677 -2.17 25.11 7.07
CA SER A 677 -2.07 24.45 5.77
C SER A 677 -0.67 24.53 5.14
N SER A 678 0.38 24.84 5.91
CA SER A 678 1.74 25.05 5.40
C SER A 678 2.59 23.77 5.28
N VAL A 679 2.09 22.64 5.80
CA VAL A 679 2.83 21.35 5.78
C VAL A 679 2.95 20.74 4.37
N ALA A 680 2.21 21.27 3.38
CA ALA A 680 2.13 20.72 2.03
C ALA A 680 3.34 21.03 1.10
N ALA A 681 4.44 21.63 1.59
CA ALA A 681 5.51 22.13 0.72
C ALA A 681 6.95 21.66 1.07
N VAL A 682 7.14 20.57 1.83
CA VAL A 682 8.48 20.04 2.11
C VAL A 682 8.83 18.92 1.14
N ASP A 683 10.00 19.03 0.48
CA ASP A 683 10.49 18.01 -0.45
C ASP A 683 10.69 16.67 0.27
N PRO A 684 10.20 15.53 -0.28
CA PRO A 684 10.35 14.23 0.36
C PRO A 684 11.79 13.86 0.69
N LEU A 685 12.78 14.20 -0.16
CA LEU A 685 14.18 13.88 0.12
C LEU A 685 14.69 14.65 1.35
N LEU A 686 14.42 15.95 1.41
CA LEU A 686 14.85 16.79 2.55
C LEU A 686 14.31 16.22 3.86
N LEU A 687 13.05 15.84 3.86
CA LEU A 687 12.42 15.27 5.03
C LEU A 687 13.04 13.92 5.46
N HIS A 688 13.31 13.01 4.52
CA HIS A 688 13.98 11.75 4.87
C HIS A 688 15.37 12.03 5.46
N LEU A 689 16.12 12.99 4.91
CA LEU A 689 17.40 13.42 5.46
C LEU A 689 17.26 14.01 6.87
N LEU A 690 16.27 14.88 7.12
CA LEU A 690 15.97 15.44 8.44
C LEU A 690 15.65 14.34 9.45
N THR A 691 14.85 13.36 9.05
CA THR A 691 14.50 12.19 9.88
C THR A 691 15.74 11.34 10.17
N ALA A 692 16.62 11.16 9.17
CA ALA A 692 17.86 10.43 9.32
C ALA A 692 18.81 11.09 10.34
N THR A 693 18.79 12.42 10.52
CA THR A 693 19.62 13.10 11.53
C THR A 693 19.36 12.63 12.97
N LEU A 694 18.16 12.09 13.26
CA LEU A 694 17.82 11.54 14.57
C LEU A 694 18.47 10.18 14.81
N GLN A 695 18.89 9.47 13.76
CA GLN A 695 19.53 8.16 13.86
C GLN A 695 20.90 8.26 14.55
N PHE A 696 21.62 9.35 14.32
CA PHE A 696 23.03 9.48 14.73
C PHE A 696 23.22 10.03 16.14
N TYR A 697 22.20 10.67 16.72
CA TYR A 697 22.31 11.32 18.02
C TYR A 697 21.46 10.60 19.07
N GLY A 698 22.12 9.95 20.03
CA GLY A 698 21.46 9.10 21.00
C GLY A 698 22.29 8.88 22.26
N ARG A 699 21.64 8.33 23.30
CA ARG A 699 22.32 7.94 24.55
C ARG A 699 22.81 6.51 24.44
N VAL A 700 24.11 6.32 24.58
CA VAL A 700 24.79 5.03 24.58
C VAL A 700 25.70 4.94 25.80
N PRO A 701 25.37 4.13 26.82
CA PRO A 701 26.12 4.05 28.07
C PRO A 701 27.63 3.80 27.92
N SER A 702 28.08 3.03 26.93
CA SER A 702 29.52 2.80 26.71
C SER A 702 30.28 4.04 26.20
N SER A 703 29.57 5.03 25.66
CA SER A 703 30.16 6.10 24.85
C SER A 703 29.45 7.45 25.07
N PRO A 704 29.34 7.92 26.32
CA PRO A 704 28.81 9.26 26.57
C PRO A 704 29.74 10.31 25.95
N LEU A 705 29.21 11.50 25.66
CA LEU A 705 30.04 12.59 25.13
C LEU A 705 31.20 12.94 26.08
N VAL A 706 30.91 12.95 27.38
CA VAL A 706 31.87 13.17 28.46
C VAL A 706 31.91 11.94 29.37
N TRP A 707 33.11 11.40 29.60
CA TRP A 707 33.33 10.26 30.47
C TRP A 707 32.70 10.44 31.85
N GLY A 708 31.99 9.41 32.33
CA GLY A 708 31.29 9.44 33.62
C GLY A 708 29.93 10.14 33.61
N THR A 709 29.46 10.63 32.45
CA THR A 709 28.13 11.22 32.29
C THR A 709 27.17 10.27 31.55
N GLN A 710 25.92 10.71 31.36
CA GLN A 710 24.91 10.04 30.52
C GLN A 710 24.49 10.94 29.35
N GLU A 711 25.38 11.84 28.94
CA GLU A 711 25.14 12.79 27.85
C GLU A 711 25.08 12.05 26.50
N PRO A 712 24.04 12.31 25.69
CA PRO A 712 23.97 11.77 24.33
C PRO A 712 25.10 12.32 23.47
N SER A 713 25.49 11.54 22.47
CA SER A 713 26.60 11.90 21.57
C SER A 713 26.30 11.49 20.13
N LEU A 714 26.93 12.18 19.19
CA LEU A 714 26.81 11.90 17.75
C LEU A 714 27.71 10.73 17.33
N CYS A 715 27.11 9.71 16.70
CA CYS A 715 27.84 8.57 16.15
C CYS A 715 28.31 8.86 14.71
N ALA A 716 29.42 8.25 14.30
CA ALA A 716 29.90 8.41 12.92
C ALA A 716 29.07 7.62 11.91
N GLY A 717 28.47 6.49 12.29
CA GLY A 717 27.66 5.71 11.35
C GLY A 717 27.10 4.44 11.95
N LEU A 718 25.93 4.04 11.47
CA LEU A 718 25.25 2.82 11.88
C LEU A 718 25.59 1.66 10.91
N PRO A 719 25.77 0.42 11.38
CA PRO A 719 25.82 -0.03 12.79
C PRO A 719 27.25 -0.09 13.38
N HIS A 720 28.29 0.12 12.57
CA HIS A 720 29.67 -0.20 12.94
C HIS A 720 30.34 0.83 13.88
N PHE A 721 29.90 2.08 13.87
CA PHE A 721 30.51 3.18 14.63
C PHE A 721 29.54 3.77 15.64
N THR A 722 28.96 2.91 16.48
CA THR A 722 27.83 3.26 17.35
C THR A 722 28.08 3.08 18.84
N THR A 723 29.02 2.21 19.23
CA THR A 723 29.31 1.88 20.63
C THR A 723 30.80 1.84 20.92
N GLY A 724 31.16 1.76 22.20
CA GLY A 724 32.52 1.81 22.72
C GLY A 724 33.33 3.02 22.22
N PHE A 725 34.63 2.81 22.09
CA PHE A 725 35.54 3.84 21.57
C PHE A 725 35.26 4.23 20.12
N MET A 726 34.58 3.36 19.34
CA MET A 726 34.31 3.54 17.91
C MET A 726 33.18 4.52 17.59
N ARG A 727 32.42 5.01 18.59
CA ARG A 727 31.24 5.85 18.35
C ARG A 727 31.58 7.23 17.81
N ASN A 728 32.48 7.95 18.50
CA ASN A 728 32.68 9.38 18.30
C ASN A 728 34.01 9.66 17.60
N TRP A 729 33.93 10.13 16.36
CA TRP A 729 35.08 10.49 15.54
C TRP A 729 35.10 11.99 15.24
N GLY A 730 36.15 12.71 15.65
CA GLY A 730 36.22 14.17 15.55
C GLY A 730 36.08 14.70 14.13
N ARG A 731 36.71 14.04 13.14
CA ARG A 731 36.52 14.41 11.72
C ARG A 731 35.03 14.33 11.34
N ASP A 732 34.43 13.17 11.54
CA ASP A 732 33.07 12.85 11.15
C ASP A 732 32.06 13.75 11.88
N THR A 733 32.23 13.94 13.18
CA THR A 733 31.39 14.82 14.00
C THR A 733 31.37 16.24 13.44
N PHE A 734 32.53 16.83 13.13
CA PHE A 734 32.59 18.23 12.70
C PHE A 734 32.34 18.44 11.21
N ILE A 735 32.41 17.39 10.38
CA ILE A 735 31.83 17.42 9.03
C ILE A 735 30.30 17.39 9.13
N ALA A 736 29.74 16.55 10.00
CA ALA A 736 28.30 16.31 10.10
C ALA A 736 27.55 17.37 10.92
N ILE A 737 28.21 18.08 11.86
CA ILE A 737 27.56 19.02 12.79
C ILE A 737 26.72 20.10 12.09
N GLY A 738 27.21 20.60 10.95
CA GLY A 738 26.53 21.61 10.13
C GLY A 738 25.17 21.11 9.64
N GLY A 739 25.14 19.90 9.08
CA GLY A 739 23.91 19.32 8.54
C GLY A 739 22.99 18.68 9.57
N ASN A 740 23.55 17.93 10.52
CA ASN A 740 22.77 17.14 11.48
C ASN A 740 22.19 17.98 12.62
N LEU A 741 22.93 18.99 13.09
CA LEU A 741 22.56 19.74 14.29
C LEU A 741 22.29 21.22 14.00
N ILE A 742 23.16 21.91 13.26
CA ILE A 742 23.03 23.37 13.06
C ILE A 742 21.88 23.70 12.09
N ALA A 743 21.84 23.06 10.91
CA ALA A 743 20.79 23.29 9.91
C ALA A 743 19.39 22.86 10.38
N THR A 744 19.31 21.95 11.35
CA THR A 744 18.06 21.45 11.95
C THR A 744 17.60 22.28 13.17
N GLY A 745 18.36 23.32 13.56
CA GLY A 745 18.06 24.16 14.71
C GLY A 745 18.38 23.54 16.07
N ARG A 746 19.09 22.41 16.11
CA ARG A 746 19.50 21.68 17.33
C ARG A 746 20.76 22.29 17.94
N TYR A 747 20.76 23.60 18.17
CA TYR A 747 21.92 24.37 18.63
C TYR A 747 22.44 23.90 19.99
N ALA A 748 21.56 23.57 20.96
CA ALA A 748 21.98 23.11 22.28
C ALA A 748 22.87 21.85 22.22
N GLU A 749 22.61 20.97 21.26
CA GLU A 749 23.34 19.72 21.08
C GLU A 749 24.65 19.97 20.31
N ALA A 750 24.63 20.83 19.28
CA ALA A 750 25.85 21.27 18.60
C ALA A 750 26.82 21.96 19.58
N ARG A 751 26.29 22.78 20.50
CA ARG A 751 27.03 23.43 21.57
C ARG A 751 27.69 22.40 22.48
N ALA A 752 26.96 21.36 22.90
CA ALA A 752 27.50 20.30 23.74
C ALA A 752 28.64 19.55 23.05
N GLU A 753 28.47 19.13 21.79
CA GLU A 753 29.50 18.44 21.00
C GLU A 753 30.78 19.26 20.87
N ILE A 754 30.67 20.55 20.52
CA ILE A 754 31.83 21.45 20.40
C ILE A 754 32.56 21.55 21.75
N LEU A 755 31.85 21.76 22.85
CA LEU A 755 32.45 21.86 24.17
C LEU A 755 33.08 20.53 24.61
N GLY A 756 32.43 19.39 24.35
CA GLY A 756 32.95 18.06 24.67
C GLY A 756 34.33 17.79 24.07
N TYR A 757 34.52 18.12 22.78
CA TYR A 757 35.82 18.00 22.12
C TYR A 757 36.81 19.10 22.54
N ALA A 758 36.34 20.32 22.83
CA ALA A 758 37.22 21.41 23.29
C ALA A 758 37.93 21.08 24.61
N ARG A 759 37.26 20.34 25.51
CA ARG A 759 37.84 19.90 26.81
C ARG A 759 39.06 19.00 26.66
N VAL A 760 39.17 18.28 25.55
CA VAL A 760 40.26 17.35 25.27
C VAL A 760 41.20 17.89 24.20
N LEU A 761 41.36 19.21 24.08
CA LEU A 761 42.43 19.76 23.24
C LEU A 761 43.80 19.31 23.77
N ARG A 762 44.66 18.81 22.88
CA ARG A 762 46.06 18.47 23.22
C ARG A 762 46.98 18.72 22.04
N HIS A 763 48.16 19.27 22.28
CA HIS A 763 49.16 19.61 21.25
C HIS A 763 48.64 20.53 20.13
N GLY A 764 47.63 21.37 20.43
CA GLY A 764 46.97 22.20 19.42
C GLY A 764 46.09 21.44 18.45
N LEU A 765 45.73 20.18 18.78
CA LEU A 765 44.93 19.31 17.93
C LEU A 765 43.68 18.81 18.67
N ILE A 766 42.61 18.64 17.92
CA ILE A 766 41.40 17.94 18.34
C ILE A 766 41.56 16.46 17.99
N PRO A 767 41.15 15.53 18.87
CA PRO A 767 41.34 14.11 18.61
C PRO A 767 40.45 13.60 17.49
N ASN A 768 40.96 12.61 16.74
CA ASN A 768 40.14 11.89 15.78
C ASN A 768 39.22 10.90 16.49
N LEU A 769 39.75 10.12 17.43
CA LEU A 769 38.95 9.19 18.23
C LEU A 769 38.73 9.83 19.60
N LEU A 770 37.48 10.05 20.02
CA LEU A 770 37.21 10.74 21.28
C LEU A 770 37.29 9.81 22.50
N ASP A 771 36.71 8.61 22.41
CA ASP A 771 36.57 7.67 23.54
C ASP A 771 35.99 8.33 24.81
N ALA A 772 34.89 9.07 24.66
CA ALA A 772 34.26 9.89 25.72
C ALA A 772 35.21 10.91 26.39
N GLY A 773 36.32 11.25 25.74
CA GLY A 773 37.38 12.07 26.27
C GLY A 773 38.25 11.35 27.30
N ASN A 774 38.14 10.02 27.45
CA ASN A 774 38.96 9.23 28.36
C ASN A 774 40.36 8.99 27.82
N ASN A 775 40.47 8.25 26.70
CA ASN A 775 41.72 7.97 25.99
C ASN A 775 41.67 8.42 24.52
N PRO A 776 41.50 9.73 24.24
CA PRO A 776 41.40 10.24 22.88
C PRO A 776 42.70 10.07 22.08
N ARG A 777 42.56 9.83 20.76
CA ARG A 777 43.68 9.63 19.83
C ARG A 777 43.82 10.82 18.86
N TYR A 778 45.01 11.42 18.81
CA TYR A 778 45.32 12.63 18.03
C TYR A 778 46.06 12.29 16.73
N ASN A 779 45.50 11.39 15.91
CA ASN A 779 46.12 10.93 14.65
C ASN A 779 45.53 11.58 13.39
N ALA A 780 44.62 12.55 13.52
CA ALA A 780 44.02 13.29 12.41
C ALA A 780 44.38 14.78 12.49
N ARG A 781 44.96 15.33 11.42
CA ARG A 781 45.31 16.76 11.36
C ARG A 781 44.13 17.62 10.94
N ASP A 782 43.24 17.06 10.13
CA ASP A 782 42.06 17.67 9.54
C ASP A 782 40.91 17.83 10.53
N ALA A 783 40.73 16.90 11.47
CA ALA A 783 39.70 16.98 12.52
C ALA A 783 39.69 18.34 13.24
N THR A 784 40.87 18.87 13.55
CA THR A 784 41.06 20.20 14.16
C THR A 784 40.49 21.33 13.31
N TRP A 785 40.65 21.26 11.99
CA TRP A 785 40.22 22.31 11.07
C TRP A 785 38.73 22.24 10.78
N PHE A 786 38.16 21.03 10.70
CA PHE A 786 36.71 20.85 10.67
C PHE A 786 36.07 21.32 11.98
N PHE A 787 36.68 21.07 13.14
CA PHE A 787 36.24 21.64 14.42
C PHE A 787 36.19 23.16 14.40
N MET A 788 37.25 23.81 13.90
CA MET A 788 37.29 25.27 13.74
C MET A 788 36.20 25.78 12.79
N GLN A 789 35.87 25.01 11.74
CA GLN A 789 34.76 25.34 10.83
C GLN A 789 33.40 25.16 11.52
N GLY A 790 33.21 24.08 12.30
CA GLY A 790 31.99 23.85 13.07
C GLY A 790 31.69 24.97 14.09
N ILE A 791 32.73 25.52 14.74
CA ILE A 791 32.58 26.70 15.61
C ILE A 791 32.11 27.91 14.80
N GLN A 792 32.69 28.15 13.62
CA GLN A 792 32.30 29.27 12.75
C GLN A 792 30.84 29.14 12.32
N ASP A 793 30.44 27.95 11.91
CA ASP A 793 29.08 27.69 11.43
C ASP A 793 28.07 27.81 12.57
N TYR A 794 28.44 27.37 13.79
CA TYR A 794 27.65 27.63 14.99
C TYR A 794 27.49 29.12 15.27
N CYS A 795 28.59 29.88 15.29
CA CYS A 795 28.55 31.33 15.58
C CYS A 795 27.75 32.12 14.53
N LYS A 796 27.66 31.64 13.28
CA LYS A 796 26.87 32.28 12.23
C LYS A 796 25.38 31.97 12.35
N ALA A 797 25.02 30.75 12.76
CA ALA A 797 23.65 30.25 12.70
C ALA A 797 22.91 30.26 14.04
N ALA A 798 23.60 30.02 15.16
CA ALA A 798 23.00 29.93 16.48
C ALA A 798 22.65 31.32 17.04
N PRO A 799 21.58 31.45 17.84
CA PRO A 799 21.19 32.72 18.46
C PRO A 799 22.27 33.34 19.38
N GLU A 800 23.13 32.51 20.00
CA GLU A 800 24.26 32.96 20.83
C GLU A 800 25.31 33.74 20.01
N GLY A 801 25.34 33.57 18.69
CA GLY A 801 26.28 34.27 17.82
C GLY A 801 27.74 34.08 18.23
N VAL A 802 28.51 35.18 18.19
CA VAL A 802 29.92 35.19 18.57
C VAL A 802 30.17 35.17 20.08
N ASP A 803 29.14 35.45 20.91
CA ASP A 803 29.27 35.43 22.37
C ASP A 803 29.55 34.00 22.88
N PHE A 804 29.20 32.98 22.09
CA PHE A 804 29.57 31.59 22.34
C PHE A 804 31.08 31.40 22.58
N LEU A 805 31.93 32.20 21.94
CA LEU A 805 33.39 32.10 22.09
C LEU A 805 33.90 32.43 23.50
N GLN A 806 33.11 33.18 24.28
CA GLN A 806 33.41 33.50 25.68
C GLN A 806 33.00 32.40 26.65
N THR A 807 32.35 31.33 26.17
CA THR A 807 31.96 30.18 26.98
C THR A 807 33.18 29.56 27.66
N GLN A 808 33.07 29.30 28.96
CA GLN A 808 34.12 28.63 29.71
C GLN A 808 34.27 27.17 29.29
N VAL A 809 35.51 26.76 29.08
CA VAL A 809 35.90 25.39 28.78
C VAL A 809 36.75 24.89 29.93
N GLU A 810 36.43 23.71 30.47
CA GLU A 810 37.24 23.04 31.49
C GLU A 810 38.17 22.01 30.83
N PRO A 811 39.46 22.34 30.59
CA PRO A 811 40.38 21.44 29.90
C PRO A 811 40.70 20.25 30.80
N LYS A 812 40.59 19.03 30.26
CA LYS A 812 40.95 17.79 30.96
C LYS A 812 42.46 17.64 31.09
N TYR A 813 43.22 18.07 30.08
CA TYR A 813 44.68 18.01 30.09
C TYR A 813 45.26 19.35 30.56
N GLY A 814 46.21 19.31 31.50
CA GLY A 814 46.86 20.51 32.04
C GLY A 814 47.78 21.22 31.03
N VAL A 815 48.13 22.47 31.35
CA VAL A 815 48.93 23.39 30.50
C VAL A 815 50.29 22.80 30.09
N HIS A 816 50.89 21.95 30.93
CA HIS A 816 52.20 21.31 30.69
C HIS A 816 52.24 20.33 29.50
N ALA A 817 51.10 19.90 28.96
CA ALA A 817 51.06 19.08 27.74
C ALA A 817 51.32 19.89 26.45
N SER A 818 51.39 21.22 26.53
CA SER A 818 51.39 22.12 25.36
C SER A 818 52.70 22.89 25.07
N GLN A 819 53.73 22.78 25.92
CA GLN A 819 55.04 23.45 25.73
C GLN A 819 54.97 24.92 25.27
N LEU A 820 53.92 25.65 25.65
CA LEU A 820 53.79 27.11 25.47
C LEU A 820 53.83 27.78 26.86
N PRO A 821 54.36 29.01 26.96
CA PRO A 821 54.43 29.73 28.23
C PRO A 821 53.01 30.07 28.72
N GLU A 822 52.70 29.70 29.97
CA GLU A 822 51.66 30.22 30.91
C GLU A 822 50.25 30.64 30.43
N GLN A 823 49.84 30.44 29.18
CA GLN A 823 48.46 30.74 28.76
C GLN A 823 47.52 29.61 29.17
N GLN A 824 46.81 29.85 30.27
CA GLN A 824 45.75 28.98 30.76
C GLN A 824 44.54 29.08 29.81
N ILE A 825 44.18 27.96 29.17
CA ILE A 825 42.95 27.83 28.38
C ILE A 825 41.76 27.96 29.34
N LYS A 826 40.94 29.01 29.18
CA LYS A 826 39.74 29.26 30.01
C LYS A 826 38.47 29.32 29.17
N THR A 827 38.55 29.88 27.97
CA THR A 827 37.43 30.10 27.06
C THR A 827 37.60 29.36 25.74
N LEU A 828 36.52 29.26 24.96
CA LEU A 828 36.59 28.69 23.62
C LEU A 828 37.44 29.56 22.66
N ALA A 829 37.48 30.88 22.84
CA ALA A 829 38.41 31.76 22.14
C ALA A 829 39.88 31.37 22.40
N ASP A 830 40.24 31.01 23.64
CA ASP A 830 41.58 30.56 23.99
C ASP A 830 41.93 29.22 23.31
N VAL A 831 40.96 28.30 23.20
CA VAL A 831 41.11 27.03 22.46
C VAL A 831 41.45 27.30 21.00
N MET A 832 40.71 28.19 20.34
CA MET A 832 40.94 28.57 18.95
C MET A 832 42.31 29.20 18.74
N HIS A 833 42.72 30.11 19.64
CA HIS A 833 44.06 30.71 19.60
C HIS A 833 45.17 29.65 19.76
N HIS A 834 44.99 28.74 20.72
CA HIS A 834 45.95 27.68 21.00
C HIS A 834 46.15 26.74 19.80
N ILE A 835 45.07 26.37 19.09
CA ILE A 835 45.12 25.62 17.84
C ILE A 835 45.99 26.36 16.82
N LEU A 836 45.69 27.63 16.54
CA LEU A 836 46.44 28.44 15.57
C LEU A 836 47.94 28.55 15.92
N ALA A 837 48.26 28.65 17.22
CA ALA A 837 49.63 28.79 17.70
C ALA A 837 50.45 27.48 17.75
N SER A 838 49.81 26.31 17.91
CA SER A 838 50.53 25.07 18.26
C SER A 838 50.28 23.85 17.37
N HIS A 839 49.30 23.89 16.45
CA HIS A 839 48.93 22.73 15.61
C HIS A 839 50.11 22.09 14.85
N ALA A 840 51.13 22.87 14.49
CA ALA A 840 52.29 22.40 13.72
C ALA A 840 53.36 21.68 14.58
N LYS A 841 53.33 21.81 15.91
CA LYS A 841 54.37 21.29 16.82
C LYS A 841 54.30 19.79 17.04
N ALA A 842 53.11 19.20 16.92
CA ALA A 842 52.88 17.80 17.27
C ALA A 842 53.62 16.81 16.36
N GLY A 843 54.03 17.21 15.15
CA GLY A 843 54.74 16.34 14.23
C GLY A 843 53.98 15.06 13.83
N ASN A 844 52.68 14.98 14.12
CA ASN A 844 51.85 13.79 13.92
C ASN A 844 51.62 13.52 12.42
N ARG A 845 52.64 12.94 11.79
CA ARG A 845 52.59 12.31 10.47
C ARG A 845 52.38 10.82 10.72
N GLY A 846 51.11 10.39 10.70
CA GLY A 846 50.80 8.96 10.70
C GLY A 846 51.21 8.30 9.38
N PHE A 847 51.17 6.97 9.32
CA PHE A 847 51.35 6.18 8.10
C PHE A 847 50.00 5.63 7.61
N PRO A 848 49.13 6.42 6.95
CA PRO A 848 47.93 5.89 6.31
C PRO A 848 48.24 5.26 4.94
N ALA A 849 47.29 4.48 4.39
CA ALA A 849 47.41 3.87 3.06
C ALA A 849 47.56 4.90 1.92
N THR A 850 46.92 6.07 2.08
CA THR A 850 47.06 7.26 1.21
C THR A 850 47.70 8.41 2.02
N PRO A 851 49.03 8.46 2.16
CA PRO A 851 49.70 9.51 2.91
C PRO A 851 49.56 10.86 2.22
N ARG A 852 48.84 11.78 2.88
CA ARG A 852 48.65 13.18 2.47
C ARG A 852 49.43 14.10 3.41
N ASP A 853 50.70 13.77 3.66
CA ASP A 853 51.54 14.33 4.72
C ASP A 853 52.13 15.71 4.40
N GLY A 854 52.12 16.10 3.11
CA GLY A 854 52.37 17.46 2.64
C GLY A 854 51.28 18.46 3.02
N ALA A 855 51.24 19.59 2.31
CA ALA A 855 50.20 20.61 2.49
C ALA A 855 48.91 20.18 1.77
N ALA A 856 47.97 19.60 2.51
CA ALA A 856 46.68 19.17 1.98
C ALA A 856 45.78 20.38 1.66
N ILE A 857 45.09 20.33 0.52
CA ILE A 857 44.34 21.47 -0.01
C ILE A 857 43.17 21.90 0.90
N GLU A 858 42.41 20.96 1.45
CA GLU A 858 41.27 21.25 2.32
C GLU A 858 41.70 21.85 3.66
N ILE A 859 42.82 21.41 4.23
CA ILE A 859 43.37 21.98 5.46
C ILE A 859 43.74 23.46 5.24
N ASN A 860 44.36 23.79 4.10
CA ASN A 860 44.72 25.17 3.78
C ASN A 860 43.49 26.05 3.51
N GLY A 861 42.46 25.50 2.87
CA GLY A 861 41.16 26.17 2.69
C GLY A 861 40.46 26.44 4.03
N LEU A 862 40.40 25.44 4.92
CA LEU A 862 39.81 25.58 6.26
C LEU A 862 40.62 26.54 7.14
N LEU A 863 41.95 26.51 7.06
CA LEU A 863 42.83 27.48 7.72
C LEU A 863 42.55 28.90 7.23
N LYS A 864 42.42 29.12 5.92
CA LYS A 864 42.04 30.43 5.38
C LYS A 864 40.69 30.89 5.91
N SER A 865 39.70 30.00 5.93
CA SER A 865 38.37 30.27 6.48
C SER A 865 38.45 30.69 7.95
N ALA A 866 39.23 29.96 8.76
CA ALA A 866 39.46 30.26 10.17
C ALA A 866 40.17 31.60 10.38
N LEU A 867 41.24 31.89 9.62
CA LEU A 867 41.97 33.16 9.68
C LEU A 867 41.07 34.34 9.29
N ARG A 868 40.27 34.19 8.24
CA ARG A 868 39.27 35.18 7.81
C ARG A 868 38.26 35.44 8.93
N PHE A 869 37.79 34.40 9.60
CA PHE A 869 36.84 34.52 10.70
C PHE A 869 37.44 35.25 11.90
N VAL A 870 38.55 34.76 12.45
CA VAL A 870 39.16 35.36 13.66
C VAL A 870 39.64 36.79 13.43
N SER A 871 40.09 37.13 12.22
CA SER A 871 40.53 38.50 11.89
C SER A 871 39.38 39.51 11.82
N ARG A 872 38.12 39.05 11.75
CA ARG A 872 36.92 39.89 11.70
C ARG A 872 36.18 39.94 13.05
N LEU A 873 36.63 39.18 14.05
CA LEU A 873 35.99 39.16 15.36
C LEU A 873 36.31 40.44 16.16
N PRO A 874 35.36 40.92 16.98
CA PRO A 874 35.60 42.03 17.89
C PRO A 874 36.68 41.71 18.94
N GLU A 875 37.50 42.69 19.32
CA GLU A 875 38.59 42.51 20.31
C GLU A 875 38.10 42.07 21.69
N ASN A 876 36.86 42.43 22.07
CA ASN A 876 36.25 42.01 23.33
C ASN A 876 35.82 40.52 23.33
N VAL A 877 35.72 39.90 22.15
CA VAL A 877 35.35 38.49 22.00
C VAL A 877 36.59 37.63 21.72
N PHE A 878 37.51 38.13 20.87
CA PHE A 878 38.75 37.45 20.52
C PHE A 878 39.94 38.41 20.67
N PRO A 879 40.65 38.39 21.81
CA PRO A 879 41.67 39.40 22.13
C PRO A 879 42.99 39.22 21.37
N TYR A 880 43.15 38.14 20.62
CA TYR A 880 44.41 37.76 19.96
C TYR A 880 44.48 38.32 18.53
N LYS A 881 45.61 38.96 18.18
CA LYS A 881 45.85 39.50 16.83
C LYS A 881 46.95 38.80 16.04
N SER A 882 47.77 38.00 16.72
CA SER A 882 48.98 37.39 16.17
C SER A 882 49.31 36.06 16.85
N VAL A 883 50.23 35.32 16.25
CA VAL A 883 50.85 34.11 16.81
C VAL A 883 52.37 34.21 16.72
N PHE A 884 53.05 33.51 17.62
CA PHE A 884 54.52 33.40 17.61
C PHE A 884 54.93 32.06 17.00
N PHE A 885 55.84 32.11 16.04
CA PHE A 885 56.46 30.94 15.45
C PHE A 885 57.51 30.32 16.38
N ALA A 886 57.95 29.10 16.05
CA ALA A 886 58.95 28.38 16.84
C ALA A 886 60.32 29.08 16.89
N ASP A 887 60.62 29.92 15.90
CA ASP A 887 61.81 30.78 15.85
C ASP A 887 61.66 32.10 16.63
N GLY A 888 60.52 32.30 17.30
CA GLY A 888 60.20 33.50 18.07
C GLY A 888 59.63 34.66 17.24
N SER A 889 59.48 34.52 15.92
CA SER A 889 58.94 35.58 15.08
C SER A 889 57.41 35.70 15.19
N GLU A 890 56.90 36.93 15.21
CA GLU A 890 55.46 37.21 15.32
C GLU A 890 54.80 37.32 13.94
N CYS A 891 53.64 36.70 13.78
CA CYS A 891 52.81 36.82 12.58
C CYS A 891 51.37 37.21 12.93
N MET A 892 50.94 38.37 12.43
CA MET A 892 49.55 38.79 12.52
C MET A 892 48.65 37.88 11.68
N TYR A 893 47.43 37.60 12.17
CA TYR A 893 46.47 36.76 11.45
C TYR A 893 46.11 37.31 10.06
N THR A 894 45.98 38.63 9.94
CA THR A 894 45.74 39.32 8.66
C THR A 894 46.88 39.13 7.68
N ARG A 895 48.13 39.19 8.16
CA ARG A 895 49.33 38.92 7.36
C ARG A 895 49.37 37.47 6.90
N TRP A 896 49.08 36.52 7.79
CA TRP A 896 49.03 35.10 7.44
C TRP A 896 47.94 34.81 6.40
N ALA A 897 46.75 35.38 6.56
CA ALA A 897 45.67 35.25 5.60
C ALA A 897 46.04 35.81 4.21
N SER A 898 46.79 36.92 4.18
CA SER A 898 47.27 37.55 2.93
C SER A 898 48.37 36.74 2.25
N LEU A 899 49.20 36.02 3.01
CA LEU A 899 50.18 35.09 2.44
C LEU A 899 49.52 33.93 1.71
N LEU A 900 48.40 33.42 2.24
CA LEU A 900 47.59 32.41 1.56
C LEU A 900 46.99 32.98 0.27
N ASP A 901 46.39 34.17 0.30
CA ASP A 901 45.81 34.81 -0.89
C ASP A 901 46.84 34.96 -2.03
N ALA A 902 48.07 35.35 -1.69
CA ALA A 902 49.12 35.59 -2.68
C ALA A 902 49.76 34.32 -3.27
N ARG A 903 49.69 33.18 -2.56
CA ARG A 903 50.47 31.98 -2.90
C ARG A 903 49.62 30.75 -3.18
N PHE A 904 48.41 30.64 -2.64
CA PHE A 904 47.59 29.43 -2.72
C PHE A 904 47.35 28.99 -4.16
N GLU A 905 46.86 29.90 -5.02
CA GLU A 905 46.59 29.60 -6.43
C GLU A 905 47.85 29.15 -7.18
N LYS A 906 48.97 29.86 -7.00
CA LYS A 906 50.27 29.54 -7.62
C LYS A 906 50.82 28.18 -7.19
N VAL A 907 50.50 27.78 -5.96
CA VAL A 907 50.91 26.49 -5.43
C VAL A 907 49.98 25.41 -5.96
N PHE A 908 48.67 25.53 -5.80
CA PHE A 908 47.75 24.40 -5.99
C PHE A 908 47.21 24.22 -7.42
N TYR A 909 47.13 25.26 -8.23
CA TYR A 909 46.54 25.15 -9.56
C TYR A 909 47.50 24.56 -10.60
N VAL A 910 46.97 23.71 -11.47
CA VAL A 910 47.66 23.14 -12.64
C VAL A 910 47.00 23.72 -13.91
N PRO A 911 47.67 24.60 -14.66
CA PRO A 911 47.08 25.29 -15.80
C PRO A 911 46.80 24.36 -16.97
N LEU A 912 45.79 24.73 -17.77
CA LEU A 912 45.38 24.02 -18.99
C LEU A 912 46.50 24.05 -20.05
N ALA A 913 47.12 25.21 -20.23
CA ALA A 913 48.20 25.45 -21.18
C ALA A 913 49.56 25.14 -20.52
N PRO A 914 50.35 24.19 -21.04
CA PRO A 914 51.70 23.89 -20.52
C PRO A 914 52.66 25.09 -20.50
N GLU A 915 52.42 26.08 -21.36
CA GLU A 915 53.23 27.29 -21.47
C GLU A 915 53.15 28.15 -20.20
N GLU A 916 52.07 28.03 -19.43
CA GLU A 916 51.85 28.75 -18.18
C GLU A 916 52.55 28.09 -16.98
N ASP A 917 53.10 26.87 -17.13
CA ASP A 917 53.70 26.11 -16.01
C ASP A 917 54.78 26.90 -15.25
N ALA A 918 55.49 27.79 -15.94
CA ALA A 918 56.55 28.63 -15.34
C ALA A 918 56.03 29.62 -14.28
N GLU A 919 54.73 29.93 -14.26
CA GLU A 919 54.10 30.83 -13.30
C GLU A 919 53.63 30.12 -12.01
N TYR A 920 53.62 28.79 -12.02
CA TYR A 920 53.10 27.92 -10.94
C TYR A 920 54.20 27.01 -10.36
N PHE A 921 53.99 26.51 -9.14
CA PHE A 921 54.93 25.60 -8.47
C PHE A 921 54.67 24.14 -8.85
N LEU A 922 55.08 23.77 -10.05
CA LEU A 922 54.77 22.48 -10.69
C LEU A 922 56.01 21.68 -11.10
N GLU A 923 55.84 20.37 -11.20
CA GLU A 923 56.78 19.41 -11.77
C GLU A 923 56.11 18.74 -12.99
N PRO A 924 56.31 19.26 -14.21
CA PRO A 924 55.53 18.86 -15.38
C PRO A 924 55.54 17.36 -15.70
N LYS A 925 56.59 16.64 -15.29
CA LYS A 925 56.74 15.18 -15.50
C LYS A 925 55.77 14.34 -14.66
N LEU A 926 55.20 14.91 -13.60
CA LEU A 926 54.32 14.21 -12.66
C LEU A 926 52.84 14.56 -12.85
N ILE A 927 52.53 15.45 -13.80
CA ILE A 927 51.16 15.90 -14.06
C ILE A 927 50.40 14.79 -14.80
N ASN A 928 49.34 14.28 -14.17
CA ASN A 928 48.39 13.36 -14.82
C ASN A 928 47.35 14.14 -15.64
N ARG A 929 46.68 15.12 -15.02
CA ARG A 929 45.68 15.97 -15.67
C ARG A 929 45.96 17.46 -15.47
N ARG A 930 45.50 18.27 -16.41
CA ARG A 930 45.59 19.74 -16.41
C ARG A 930 44.22 20.38 -16.18
N GLY A 931 44.19 21.65 -15.79
CA GLY A 931 42.96 22.36 -15.44
C GLY A 931 42.36 21.93 -14.10
N ILE A 932 43.20 21.41 -13.20
CA ILE A 932 42.81 20.89 -11.89
C ILE A 932 43.53 21.61 -10.76
N TYR A 933 43.04 21.44 -9.53
CA TYR A 933 43.79 21.74 -8.31
C TYR A 933 44.41 20.46 -7.77
N LYS A 934 45.69 20.52 -7.47
CA LYS A 934 46.46 19.42 -6.90
C LYS A 934 45.94 19.09 -5.49
N ASP A 935 45.97 17.82 -5.11
CA ASP A 935 45.42 17.36 -3.83
C ASP A 935 46.31 17.74 -2.63
N THR A 936 47.63 17.70 -2.83
CA THR A 936 48.64 18.05 -1.83
C THR A 936 49.81 18.81 -2.45
N HIS A 937 50.61 19.50 -1.63
CA HIS A 937 51.90 20.05 -2.05
C HIS A 937 53.04 19.51 -1.19
N LYS A 938 54.10 19.02 -1.84
CA LYS A 938 55.31 18.46 -1.21
C LYS A 938 54.96 17.30 -0.29
N ALA A 939 54.06 16.40 -0.72
CA ALA A 939 53.89 15.12 -0.05
C ALA A 939 55.17 14.26 -0.15
N SER A 940 55.34 13.30 0.75
CA SER A 940 56.47 12.35 0.69
C SER A 940 56.49 11.54 -0.61
N THR A 941 55.33 11.41 -1.27
CA THR A 941 55.16 10.78 -2.57
C THR A 941 54.86 11.86 -3.63
N PRO A 942 55.84 12.29 -4.45
CA PRO A 942 55.71 13.49 -5.28
C PRO A 942 54.59 13.47 -6.32
N TRP A 943 54.30 12.32 -6.92
CA TRP A 943 53.21 12.20 -7.91
C TRP A 943 51.82 12.27 -7.27
N ALA A 944 51.70 12.00 -5.97
CA ALA A 944 50.43 12.05 -5.25
C ALA A 944 49.89 13.50 -5.12
N ASP A 945 50.78 14.50 -5.21
CA ASP A 945 50.39 15.91 -5.29
C ASP A 945 49.39 16.13 -6.45
N TYR A 946 49.67 15.56 -7.63
CA TYR A 946 48.96 15.84 -8.89
C TYR A 946 47.74 14.95 -9.16
N GLN A 947 47.24 14.21 -8.17
CA GLN A 947 46.05 13.39 -8.32
C GLN A 947 44.78 14.24 -8.35
N LEU A 948 43.90 13.98 -9.31
CA LEU A 948 42.54 14.53 -9.29
C LEU A 948 41.72 13.77 -8.22
N ARG A 949 41.33 14.48 -7.16
CA ARG A 949 40.56 13.99 -6.01
C ARG A 949 39.49 15.00 -5.62
N PRO A 950 38.37 14.62 -4.98
CA PRO A 950 37.28 15.55 -4.67
C PRO A 950 37.61 16.56 -3.55
N ASN A 951 38.75 16.45 -2.86
CA ASN A 951 39.09 17.23 -1.67
C ASN A 951 39.13 18.75 -1.91
N ALA A 952 39.51 19.22 -3.10
CA ALA A 952 39.52 20.65 -3.39
C ALA A 952 38.11 21.28 -3.37
N CYS A 953 37.05 20.48 -3.53
CA CYS A 953 35.67 20.95 -3.38
C CYS A 953 35.42 21.53 -1.97
N ILE A 954 36.08 20.99 -0.95
CA ILE A 954 35.97 21.48 0.43
C ILE A 954 36.55 22.89 0.52
N ALA A 955 37.76 23.08 -0.01
CA ALA A 955 38.43 24.39 -0.03
C ALA A 955 37.64 25.43 -0.85
N LEU A 956 37.09 25.03 -2.01
CA LEU A 956 36.22 25.86 -2.83
C LEU A 956 34.94 26.31 -2.09
N ALA A 957 34.35 25.41 -1.29
CA ALA A 957 33.15 25.71 -0.53
C ALA A 957 33.42 26.64 0.67
N VAL A 958 34.49 26.42 1.43
CA VAL A 958 34.76 27.18 2.66
C VAL A 958 35.55 28.48 2.45
N ALA A 959 36.39 28.53 1.42
CA ALA A 959 37.27 29.67 1.12
C ALA A 959 37.30 29.98 -0.39
N PRO A 960 36.14 30.34 -1.00
CA PRO A 960 36.05 30.61 -2.44
C PRO A 960 36.96 31.77 -2.90
N GLU A 961 37.35 32.67 -2.00
CA GLU A 961 38.24 33.80 -2.30
C GLU A 961 39.66 33.40 -2.71
N LEU A 962 40.08 32.17 -2.41
CA LEU A 962 41.41 31.68 -2.80
C LEU A 962 41.51 31.33 -4.29
N PHE A 963 40.38 31.19 -4.97
CA PHE A 963 40.26 30.56 -6.28
C PHE A 963 39.90 31.58 -7.35
N ARG A 964 40.53 31.50 -8.53
CA ARG A 964 40.07 32.22 -9.72
C ARG A 964 38.81 31.55 -10.28
N GLN A 965 37.80 32.34 -10.66
CA GLN A 965 36.50 31.81 -11.10
C GLN A 965 36.62 30.82 -12.27
N ASP A 966 37.40 31.15 -13.30
CA ASP A 966 37.56 30.29 -14.48
C ASP A 966 38.25 28.96 -14.14
N HIS A 967 39.26 29.02 -13.27
CA HIS A 967 40.01 27.85 -12.81
C HIS A 967 39.15 26.93 -11.93
N ALA A 968 38.39 27.51 -11.00
CA ALA A 968 37.42 26.80 -10.19
C ALA A 968 36.36 26.09 -11.03
N ARG A 969 35.83 26.76 -12.06
CA ARG A 969 34.87 26.17 -13.01
C ARG A 969 35.48 25.02 -13.80
N SER A 970 36.70 25.17 -14.30
CA SER A 970 37.46 24.11 -14.97
C SER A 970 37.61 22.88 -14.08
N TYR A 971 38.01 23.08 -12.82
CA TYR A 971 38.15 21.97 -11.88
C TYR A 971 36.81 21.29 -11.56
N LEU A 972 35.74 22.07 -11.33
CA LEU A 972 34.42 21.51 -11.05
C LEU A 972 33.84 20.75 -12.26
N HIS A 973 34.19 21.15 -13.49
CA HIS A 973 33.89 20.37 -14.69
C HIS A 973 34.69 19.06 -14.73
N ALA A 974 35.98 19.08 -14.39
CA ALA A 974 36.79 17.87 -14.31
C ALA A 974 36.28 16.87 -13.24
N VAL A 975 35.82 17.36 -12.09
CA VAL A 975 35.18 16.52 -11.06
C VAL A 975 33.89 15.90 -11.59
N GLU A 976 33.06 16.68 -12.29
CA GLU A 976 31.82 16.18 -12.90
C GLU A 976 32.08 15.16 -14.00
N GLU A 977 33.09 15.37 -14.84
CA GLU A 977 33.39 14.50 -15.98
C GLU A 977 34.05 13.18 -15.55
N TYR A 978 34.99 13.23 -14.59
CA TYR A 978 35.82 12.06 -14.25
C TYR A 978 35.42 11.38 -12.93
N LEU A 979 34.98 12.16 -11.94
CA LEU A 979 34.69 11.65 -10.59
C LEU A 979 33.21 11.40 -10.32
N LEU A 980 32.30 11.90 -11.16
CA LEU A 980 30.85 11.73 -11.01
C LEU A 980 30.23 11.06 -12.25
N GLY A 981 29.83 9.79 -12.12
CA GLY A 981 29.14 9.03 -13.15
C GLY A 981 27.63 9.13 -13.01
N ASN A 982 26.91 8.85 -14.11
CA ASN A 982 25.44 8.81 -14.11
C ASN A 982 24.89 7.87 -13.05
N ASP A 983 25.60 6.78 -12.75
CA ASP A 983 25.10 5.74 -11.88
C ASP A 983 25.44 5.84 -10.40
N GLN A 984 26.20 6.85 -10.00
CA GLN A 984 26.83 6.94 -8.68
C GLN A 984 25.95 7.65 -7.64
N LEU A 985 26.15 7.30 -6.36
CA LEU A 985 25.65 8.09 -5.23
C LEU A 985 26.73 9.05 -4.73
N GLY A 986 27.99 8.60 -4.68
CA GLY A 986 29.12 9.41 -4.22
C GLY A 986 30.02 9.91 -5.34
N LEU A 987 31.04 10.67 -4.95
CA LEU A 987 32.16 11.04 -5.81
C LEU A 987 33.28 10.00 -5.67
N LYS A 988 33.85 9.56 -6.79
CA LYS A 988 35.06 8.71 -6.78
C LYS A 988 36.18 9.41 -6.02
N THR A 989 36.80 8.70 -5.09
CA THR A 989 37.90 9.25 -4.27
C THR A 989 39.21 9.46 -5.02
N LEU A 990 39.35 8.86 -6.20
CA LEU A 990 40.49 9.01 -7.10
C LEU A 990 40.03 8.89 -8.56
N ASP A 991 40.70 9.63 -9.45
CA ASP A 991 40.51 9.56 -10.89
C ASP A 991 40.69 8.13 -11.46
N PRO A 992 39.73 7.61 -12.24
CA PRO A 992 39.86 6.33 -12.93
C PRO A 992 41.05 6.20 -13.87
N GLY A 993 41.60 7.32 -14.36
CA GLY A 993 42.81 7.35 -15.17
C GLY A 993 44.11 7.10 -14.40
N ASP A 994 44.06 7.11 -13.07
CA ASP A 994 45.23 6.88 -12.22
C ASP A 994 45.53 5.38 -12.06
N LEU A 995 46.81 5.00 -12.10
CA LEU A 995 47.25 3.61 -11.95
C LEU A 995 46.85 2.99 -10.60
N GLN A 996 46.65 3.82 -9.57
CA GLN A 996 46.23 3.39 -8.24
C GLN A 996 44.72 3.23 -8.08
N TYR A 997 43.93 3.54 -9.10
CA TYR A 997 42.48 3.44 -9.01
C TYR A 997 42.01 1.99 -8.83
N ARG A 998 41.38 1.70 -7.69
CA ARG A 998 40.79 0.41 -7.31
C ARG A 998 39.42 0.66 -6.66
N PRO A 999 38.31 0.60 -7.41
CA PRO A 999 37.03 1.13 -6.95
C PRO A 999 36.26 0.23 -5.98
N ASP A 1000 36.62 -1.05 -5.88
CA ASP A 1000 35.85 -2.04 -5.12
C ASP A 1000 36.50 -2.31 -3.77
N TYR A 1001 35.93 -1.71 -2.73
CA TYR A 1001 36.35 -1.90 -1.35
C TYR A 1001 35.82 -3.24 -0.82
N ASP A 1002 36.75 -4.06 -0.32
CA ASP A 1002 36.47 -5.27 0.46
C ASP A 1002 37.49 -5.36 1.61
N ASN A 1003 37.02 -5.13 2.83
CA ASN A 1003 37.86 -5.17 4.03
C ASN A 1003 38.29 -6.59 4.43
N ALA A 1004 37.55 -7.62 3.98
CA ALA A 1004 37.84 -9.01 4.27
C ALA A 1004 38.82 -9.63 3.26
N ASN A 1005 39.22 -8.88 2.24
CA ASN A 1005 40.16 -9.32 1.22
C ASN A 1005 41.52 -9.64 1.84
N ASP A 1006 41.84 -10.93 1.97
CA ASP A 1006 43.12 -11.43 2.50
C ASP A 1006 44.08 -11.86 1.37
N SER A 1007 44.01 -11.20 0.22
CA SER A 1007 44.89 -11.50 -0.91
C SER A 1007 46.29 -10.92 -0.72
N CYS A 1008 47.23 -11.37 -1.54
CA CYS A 1008 48.59 -10.81 -1.57
C CYS A 1008 48.70 -9.47 -2.33
N ASP A 1009 47.62 -8.97 -2.94
CA ASP A 1009 47.63 -7.66 -3.61
C ASP A 1009 47.46 -6.54 -2.58
N LYS A 1010 48.59 -5.90 -2.25
CA LYS A 1010 48.64 -4.77 -1.32
C LYS A 1010 47.64 -3.66 -1.68
N ALA A 1011 47.29 -3.46 -2.96
CA ALA A 1011 46.39 -2.39 -3.35
C ALA A 1011 44.96 -2.57 -2.82
N VAL A 1012 44.54 -3.80 -2.52
CA VAL A 1012 43.17 -4.14 -2.08
C VAL A 1012 43.12 -4.94 -0.78
N ALA A 1013 44.21 -5.61 -0.41
CA ALA A 1013 44.30 -6.41 0.80
C ALA A 1013 43.92 -5.60 2.05
N HIS A 1014 43.03 -6.16 2.86
CA HIS A 1014 42.43 -5.56 4.05
C HIS A 1014 41.92 -4.12 3.81
N GLY A 1015 41.35 -3.88 2.62
CA GLY A 1015 40.72 -2.60 2.31
C GLY A 1015 41.69 -1.44 2.07
N TRP A 1016 42.93 -1.69 1.64
CA TRP A 1016 43.91 -0.62 1.34
C TRP A 1016 43.42 0.44 0.34
N ASN A 1017 42.45 0.07 -0.51
CA ASN A 1017 41.83 0.94 -1.50
C ASN A 1017 40.64 1.79 -0.99
N TYR A 1018 40.33 1.80 0.31
CA TYR A 1018 39.19 2.53 0.90
C TYR A 1018 39.07 4.01 0.44
N HIS A 1019 40.18 4.66 0.11
CA HIS A 1019 40.24 6.03 -0.42
C HIS A 1019 40.95 6.15 -1.79
N GLN A 1020 40.95 5.08 -2.60
CA GLN A 1020 41.65 5.03 -3.89
C GLN A 1020 40.74 4.61 -5.05
N GLY A 1021 39.47 4.99 -5.00
CA GLY A 1021 38.51 4.65 -6.05
C GLY A 1021 37.06 4.58 -5.59
N PRO A 1022 36.74 4.03 -4.41
CA PRO A 1022 35.37 3.97 -3.91
C PRO A 1022 34.72 5.35 -3.90
N GLU A 1023 33.41 5.34 -4.07
CA GLU A 1023 32.58 6.51 -4.27
C GLU A 1023 32.05 6.99 -2.92
N TRP A 1024 32.56 8.11 -2.42
CA TRP A 1024 32.17 8.64 -1.11
C TRP A 1024 31.02 9.64 -1.24
N VAL A 1025 30.03 9.55 -0.36
CA VAL A 1025 28.80 10.36 -0.47
C VAL A 1025 28.98 11.77 0.12
N TRP A 1026 29.63 11.93 1.27
CA TRP A 1026 29.76 13.25 1.91
C TRP A 1026 30.51 14.34 1.08
N PRO A 1027 31.55 14.03 0.26
CA PRO A 1027 32.19 15.03 -0.59
C PRO A 1027 31.25 15.62 -1.64
N LEU A 1028 30.17 14.91 -2.00
CA LEU A 1028 29.15 15.43 -2.90
C LEU A 1028 28.50 16.69 -2.34
N GLY A 1029 28.26 16.76 -1.02
CA GLY A 1029 27.71 17.97 -0.39
C GLY A 1029 28.57 19.20 -0.63
N TYR A 1030 29.89 19.08 -0.44
CA TYR A 1030 30.86 20.15 -0.72
C TYR A 1030 30.97 20.47 -2.21
N PHE A 1031 30.90 19.46 -3.08
CA PHE A 1031 30.88 19.68 -4.53
C PHE A 1031 29.64 20.46 -4.98
N LEU A 1032 28.45 20.12 -4.46
CA LEU A 1032 27.22 20.83 -4.78
C LEU A 1032 27.28 22.28 -4.31
N GLU A 1033 27.84 22.53 -3.13
CA GLU A 1033 28.03 23.88 -2.61
C GLU A 1033 29.05 24.68 -3.46
N ALA A 1034 30.17 24.07 -3.84
CA ALA A 1034 31.13 24.69 -4.75
C ALA A 1034 30.51 24.99 -6.13
N LYS A 1035 29.74 24.06 -6.71
CA LYS A 1035 28.98 24.28 -7.96
C LYS A 1035 27.96 25.41 -7.83
N ARG A 1036 27.32 25.56 -6.66
CA ARG A 1036 26.40 26.67 -6.37
C ARG A 1036 27.14 28.01 -6.36
N LEU A 1037 28.32 28.09 -5.76
CA LEU A 1037 29.12 29.31 -5.65
C LEU A 1037 29.76 29.75 -6.98
N PHE A 1038 30.19 28.80 -7.80
CA PHE A 1038 30.91 29.07 -9.06
C PHE A 1038 30.07 28.86 -10.33
N PHE A 1039 28.74 28.78 -10.20
CA PHE A 1039 27.83 28.57 -11.33
C PHE A 1039 28.00 29.66 -12.41
N ASP A 1040 27.82 29.29 -13.69
CA ASP A 1040 27.91 30.24 -14.80
C ASP A 1040 26.51 30.66 -15.30
N ASP A 1041 26.10 31.88 -14.97
CA ASP A 1041 24.84 32.48 -15.40
C ASP A 1041 24.97 33.30 -16.70
N SER A 1042 26.09 33.18 -17.41
CA SER A 1042 26.45 33.96 -18.62
C SER A 1042 25.45 33.85 -19.80
N GLY A 1043 24.47 32.94 -19.72
CA GLY A 1043 23.35 32.81 -20.68
C GLY A 1043 21.99 33.36 -20.23
N ALA A 1044 21.86 33.92 -19.03
CA ALA A 1044 20.60 34.50 -18.53
C ALA A 1044 20.60 36.04 -18.66
N PRO A 1045 19.48 36.68 -19.07
CA PRO A 1045 19.43 38.13 -19.20
C PRO A 1045 19.70 38.80 -17.85
N ALA A 1046 20.74 39.65 -17.82
CA ALA A 1046 21.16 40.39 -16.64
C ALA A 1046 19.98 41.20 -16.07
N LYS A 1047 19.54 40.87 -14.85
CA LYS A 1047 18.66 41.74 -14.07
C LYS A 1047 19.54 42.75 -13.32
N GLY A 1048 19.18 44.03 -13.46
CA GLY A 1048 19.95 45.18 -13.02
C GLY A 1048 20.28 45.27 -11.52
N PRO A 1049 21.05 46.29 -11.13
CA PRO A 1049 21.75 46.34 -9.84
C PRO A 1049 20.86 46.91 -8.75
N THR A 1050 19.91 46.12 -8.21
CA THR A 1050 19.22 46.48 -6.96
C THR A 1050 18.81 45.22 -6.19
N SER A 1051 19.74 44.68 -5.39
CA SER A 1051 19.52 43.89 -4.15
C SER A 1051 20.68 42.90 -3.96
N PRO A 1052 21.32 42.81 -2.77
CA PRO A 1052 22.31 41.78 -2.42
C PRO A 1052 21.74 40.35 -2.31
N HIS A 1053 20.59 40.07 -2.92
CA HIS A 1053 19.85 38.81 -2.82
C HIS A 1053 19.66 38.16 -4.20
N SER A 1054 20.74 37.96 -4.94
CA SER A 1054 20.73 37.19 -6.18
C SER A 1054 20.52 35.70 -5.85
N GLY A 1055 19.27 35.24 -5.89
CA GLY A 1055 18.94 33.83 -5.83
C GLY A 1055 19.55 33.07 -7.01
N VAL A 1056 20.07 31.87 -6.74
CA VAL A 1056 20.57 30.89 -7.73
C VAL A 1056 19.60 30.77 -8.91
N SER A 1057 20.10 30.82 -10.14
CA SER A 1057 19.26 30.74 -11.35
C SER A 1057 18.45 29.44 -11.42
N THR A 1058 17.31 29.48 -12.12
CA THR A 1058 16.46 28.28 -12.29
C THR A 1058 17.23 27.15 -13.00
N ALA A 1059 18.13 27.49 -13.93
CA ALA A 1059 18.99 26.53 -14.60
C ALA A 1059 19.96 25.87 -13.61
N ALA A 1060 20.65 26.65 -12.78
CA ALA A 1060 21.53 26.16 -11.73
C ALA A 1060 20.81 25.24 -10.75
N ARG A 1061 19.61 25.63 -10.30
CA ARG A 1061 18.79 24.77 -9.42
C ARG A 1061 18.42 23.45 -10.09
N ARG A 1062 18.02 23.46 -11.37
CA ARG A 1062 17.68 22.24 -12.09
C ARG A 1062 18.88 21.30 -12.23
N THR A 1063 20.06 21.84 -12.53
CA THR A 1063 21.31 21.07 -12.59
C THR A 1063 21.66 20.48 -11.23
N LEU A 1064 21.65 21.27 -10.16
CA LEU A 1064 21.95 20.80 -8.80
C LEU A 1064 20.98 19.69 -8.33
N LEU A 1065 19.68 19.87 -8.57
CA LEU A 1065 18.67 18.87 -8.24
C LEU A 1065 18.81 17.58 -9.07
N SER A 1066 19.41 17.65 -10.26
CA SER A 1066 19.61 16.47 -11.11
C SER A 1066 20.59 15.46 -10.46
N TYR A 1067 21.64 15.94 -9.76
CA TYR A 1067 22.58 15.08 -9.03
C TYR A 1067 21.93 14.40 -7.81
N LEU A 1068 20.90 15.01 -7.23
CA LEU A 1068 20.19 14.48 -6.05
C LEU A 1068 19.09 13.47 -6.39
N LYS A 1069 18.80 13.24 -7.69
CA LYS A 1069 17.74 12.30 -8.11
C LYS A 1069 17.99 10.88 -7.57
N LYS A 1070 19.22 10.38 -7.69
CA LYS A 1070 19.57 9.04 -7.19
C LYS A 1070 19.48 8.91 -5.68
N HIS A 1071 19.89 9.96 -4.95
CA HIS A 1071 19.76 10.01 -3.50
C HIS A 1071 18.30 9.91 -3.06
N ARG A 1072 17.40 10.58 -3.78
CA ARG A 1072 15.95 10.49 -3.56
C ARG A 1072 15.41 9.09 -3.78
N ASP A 1073 15.86 8.41 -4.82
CA ASP A 1073 15.39 7.05 -5.11
C ASP A 1073 15.95 6.05 -4.08
N TYR A 1074 17.24 6.18 -3.72
CA TYR A 1074 17.90 5.30 -2.74
C TYR A 1074 17.28 5.38 -1.35
N ILE A 1075 17.13 6.58 -0.78
CA ILE A 1075 16.64 6.75 0.61
C ILE A 1075 15.19 6.25 0.81
N ARG A 1076 14.42 6.16 -0.29
CA ARG A 1076 13.04 5.64 -0.29
C ARG A 1076 12.98 4.12 -0.22
N THR A 1077 13.97 3.43 -0.77
CA THR A 1077 14.01 1.96 -0.84
C THR A 1077 14.91 1.35 0.23
N ASP A 1078 15.87 2.11 0.74
CA ASP A 1078 16.80 1.63 1.75
C ASP A 1078 16.11 1.35 3.09
N VAL A 1079 16.46 0.21 3.70
CA VAL A 1079 15.88 -0.27 4.97
C VAL A 1079 16.31 0.56 6.16
N TRP A 1080 17.48 1.21 6.10
CA TRP A 1080 17.95 2.15 7.13
C TRP A 1080 17.37 3.55 6.96
N ARG A 1081 16.63 3.82 5.86
CA ARG A 1081 16.05 5.13 5.56
C ARG A 1081 17.11 6.24 5.57
N SER A 1082 18.32 5.92 5.12
CA SER A 1082 19.47 6.81 5.16
C SER A 1082 20.32 6.65 3.88
N LEU A 1083 21.44 7.35 3.81
CA LEU A 1083 22.41 7.21 2.72
C LEU A 1083 23.63 6.41 3.19
N PRO A 1084 24.32 5.68 2.30
CA PRO A 1084 25.52 4.97 2.68
C PRO A 1084 26.68 5.95 2.87
N GLU A 1085 27.70 5.55 3.63
CA GLU A 1085 28.96 6.29 3.72
C GLU A 1085 29.65 6.36 2.33
N LEU A 1086 29.75 5.19 1.71
CA LEU A 1086 30.39 4.98 0.41
C LEU A 1086 29.68 3.90 -0.40
N THR A 1087 29.94 3.91 -1.71
CA THR A 1087 29.57 2.86 -2.64
C THR A 1087 30.80 2.36 -3.39
N ASN A 1088 30.76 1.12 -3.84
CA ASN A 1088 31.70 0.56 -4.80
C ASN A 1088 31.39 1.10 -6.21
N HIS A 1089 32.05 0.57 -7.25
CA HIS A 1089 31.86 1.07 -8.61
C HIS A 1089 30.38 1.08 -9.02
N SER A 1090 29.97 2.16 -9.69
CA SER A 1090 28.63 2.33 -10.27
C SER A 1090 27.50 2.29 -9.22
N GLY A 1091 27.76 2.78 -8.00
CA GLY A 1091 26.76 2.83 -6.93
C GLY A 1091 26.42 1.47 -6.31
N THR A 1092 27.23 0.43 -6.54
CA THR A 1092 27.03 -0.88 -5.90
C THR A 1092 27.31 -0.78 -4.40
N SER A 1093 26.48 -1.44 -3.58
CA SER A 1093 26.61 -1.36 -2.12
C SER A 1093 27.90 -2.06 -1.67
N SER A 1094 28.79 -1.33 -1.00
CA SER A 1094 30.09 -1.81 -0.52
C SER A 1094 30.07 -2.29 0.93
N SER A 1095 29.08 -1.87 1.71
CA SER A 1095 28.88 -2.23 3.12
C SER A 1095 27.59 -1.60 3.66
N ASN A 1096 26.99 -2.21 4.70
CA ASN A 1096 25.79 -1.71 5.39
C ASN A 1096 26.12 -0.53 6.34
N LEU A 1097 26.95 0.42 5.92
CA LEU A 1097 27.36 1.56 6.74
C LEU A 1097 26.69 2.83 6.24
N HIS A 1098 25.88 3.46 7.09
CA HIS A 1098 25.07 4.63 6.73
C HIS A 1098 25.60 5.92 7.36
N PHE A 1099 25.61 7.01 6.58
CA PHE A 1099 26.09 8.34 6.93
C PHE A 1099 25.14 9.40 6.35
N VAL A 1100 24.94 10.53 7.04
CA VAL A 1100 24.14 11.64 6.49
C VAL A 1100 25.04 12.71 5.88
N LEU A 1101 24.69 13.09 4.65
CA LEU A 1101 25.29 14.19 3.91
C LEU A 1101 25.37 15.47 4.76
N PRO A 1102 26.48 16.23 4.70
CA PRO A 1102 26.49 17.59 5.20
C PRO A 1102 25.52 18.44 4.36
N LEU A 1103 24.40 18.86 4.95
CA LEU A 1103 23.54 19.90 4.40
C LEU A 1103 24.27 21.24 4.57
N CYS A 1104 25.06 21.65 3.58
CA CYS A 1104 25.61 23.01 3.53
C CYS A 1104 24.50 23.98 3.10
N GLY A 1105 24.09 24.88 4.00
CA GLY A 1105 23.12 25.94 3.70
C GLY A 1105 23.22 27.10 4.68
N ASP A 1106 23.44 28.31 4.14
CA ASP A 1106 23.58 29.58 4.89
C ASP A 1106 22.27 30.09 5.54
N ARG A 1107 21.18 29.32 5.53
CA ARG A 1107 19.90 29.75 6.11
C ARG A 1107 19.22 28.62 6.85
N ALA A 1108 19.07 28.81 8.15
CA ALA A 1108 18.03 28.14 8.91
C ALA A 1108 16.69 28.37 8.20
N PRO A 1109 15.89 27.32 7.92
CA PRO A 1109 14.50 27.51 7.59
C PRO A 1109 13.85 28.33 8.72
N SER A 1110 12.95 29.24 8.37
CA SER A 1110 12.19 30.07 9.31
C SER A 1110 11.73 29.24 10.52
N SER A 1111 11.71 29.88 11.70
CA SER A 1111 11.49 29.37 13.07
C SER A 1111 10.25 28.50 13.33
N GLU A 1112 9.55 28.09 12.29
CA GLU A 1112 8.41 27.19 12.28
C GLU A 1112 8.65 26.10 11.23
N LEU A 1113 9.64 25.23 11.48
CA LEU A 1113 9.68 23.96 10.77
C LEU A 1113 8.61 23.06 11.40
N PRO A 1114 7.62 22.56 10.64
CA PRO A 1114 6.76 21.50 11.11
C PRO A 1114 7.68 20.31 11.31
N LEU A 1115 8.01 20.03 12.58
CA LEU A 1115 9.03 19.07 12.98
C LEU A 1115 8.79 17.67 12.35
N TRP A 1116 7.59 17.34 11.86
CA TRP A 1116 7.19 15.98 11.52
C TRP A 1116 6.35 15.94 10.22
N ASP A 1117 6.76 15.08 9.27
CA ASP A 1117 6.07 14.79 8.01
C ASP A 1117 4.64 14.27 8.22
N PRO A 1118 3.63 14.74 7.47
CA PRO A 1118 2.35 14.07 7.36
C PRO A 1118 2.45 12.67 6.72
N ASN A 1119 3.45 12.37 5.89
CA ASN A 1119 3.71 11.03 5.33
C ASN A 1119 4.60 10.12 6.19
N LEU A 1120 5.25 10.58 7.25
CA LEU A 1120 5.97 9.76 8.25
C LEU A 1120 5.05 9.60 9.47
N ARG A 1121 4.22 10.63 9.76
CA ARG A 1121 2.89 10.49 10.38
C ARG A 1121 1.89 9.72 9.52
N ALA A 1122 2.21 9.35 8.29
CA ALA A 1122 1.49 8.31 7.55
C ALA A 1122 2.34 7.05 7.66
N SER A 1123 3.47 6.84 7.02
CA SER A 1123 4.26 5.60 7.10
C SER A 1123 4.48 4.99 8.50
N ALA A 1124 4.84 5.74 9.56
CA ALA A 1124 4.90 5.17 10.92
C ALA A 1124 3.51 4.96 11.54
N PHE A 1125 2.55 5.84 11.22
CA PHE A 1125 1.14 5.78 11.62
C PHE A 1125 0.36 4.73 10.84
N THR A 1126 0.30 4.76 9.51
CA THR A 1126 0.04 3.70 8.53
C THR A 1126 0.78 2.43 8.89
N CYS A 1127 2.01 2.40 9.42
CA CYS A 1127 2.65 1.15 9.89
C CYS A 1127 2.07 0.67 11.21
N ILE A 1128 1.94 1.53 12.23
CA ILE A 1128 1.18 1.21 13.45
C ILE A 1128 -0.24 0.78 13.07
N MET A 1129 -0.84 1.40 12.07
CA MET A 1129 -2.18 1.15 11.55
C MET A 1129 -2.23 -0.07 10.67
N SER A 1130 -1.21 -0.40 9.88
CA SER A 1130 -1.22 -1.60 9.03
C SER A 1130 -0.80 -2.81 9.83
N VAL A 1131 0.01 -2.63 10.86
CA VAL A 1131 0.21 -3.59 11.93
C VAL A 1131 -1.14 -3.74 12.65
N CYS A 1132 -1.70 -2.72 13.28
CA CYS A 1132 -3.01 -2.79 13.96
C CYS A 1132 -4.20 -3.20 13.06
N PHE A 1133 -4.20 -2.92 11.75
CA PHE A 1133 -5.23 -3.33 10.78
C PHE A 1133 -4.98 -4.72 10.19
N ALA A 1134 -3.74 -5.13 9.89
CA ALA A 1134 -3.47 -6.53 9.54
C ALA A 1134 -3.78 -7.43 10.73
N LEU A 1135 -3.58 -6.91 11.94
CA LEU A 1135 -3.98 -7.52 13.19
C LEU A 1135 -5.49 -7.42 13.48
N ARG A 1136 -6.32 -6.66 12.72
CA ARG A 1136 -7.77 -6.53 13.00
C ARG A 1136 -8.52 -7.86 12.90
N ALA A 1137 -8.22 -8.67 11.89
CA ALA A 1137 -8.92 -9.92 11.63
C ALA A 1137 -8.30 -11.05 12.45
N ASP A 1138 -6.97 -11.14 12.44
CA ASP A 1138 -6.26 -12.25 13.10
C ASP A 1138 -6.01 -12.02 14.60
N ILE A 1139 -5.74 -10.81 15.15
CA ILE A 1139 -5.68 -10.67 16.63
C ILE A 1139 -7.06 -10.85 17.23
N ALA A 1140 -8.16 -10.41 16.61
CA ALA A 1140 -9.49 -10.64 17.19
C ALA A 1140 -9.78 -12.14 17.34
N GLU A 1141 -9.39 -12.94 16.34
CA GLU A 1141 -9.58 -14.39 16.31
C GLU A 1141 -8.50 -15.14 17.11
N THR A 1142 -7.24 -14.71 17.08
CA THR A 1142 -6.10 -15.26 17.84
C THR A 1142 -6.17 -14.87 19.33
N ALA A 1143 -6.63 -13.66 19.67
CA ALA A 1143 -6.93 -13.24 21.04
C ALA A 1143 -8.15 -13.96 21.62
N ALA A 1144 -9.12 -14.33 20.78
CA ALA A 1144 -10.20 -15.24 21.16
C ALA A 1144 -9.67 -16.67 21.40
N ARG A 1145 -8.87 -17.23 20.47
CA ARG A 1145 -8.25 -18.57 20.59
C ARG A 1145 -7.35 -18.71 21.82
N HIS A 1146 -6.65 -17.65 22.24
CA HIS A 1146 -5.73 -17.67 23.39
C HIS A 1146 -6.29 -17.05 24.69
N ARG A 1147 -7.60 -16.73 24.77
CA ARG A 1147 -8.23 -16.10 25.96
C ARG A 1147 -7.52 -14.81 26.43
N LEU A 1148 -6.97 -14.03 25.50
CA LEU A 1148 -6.15 -12.83 25.77
C LEU A 1148 -6.96 -11.58 26.20
N GLY A 1149 -8.29 -11.69 26.34
CA GLY A 1149 -9.12 -10.60 26.86
C GLY A 1149 -8.65 -10.10 28.23
N ASP A 1150 -8.13 -11.01 29.07
CA ASP A 1150 -7.61 -10.70 30.40
C ASP A 1150 -6.19 -10.11 30.34
N THR A 1151 -5.39 -10.46 29.31
CA THR A 1151 -4.01 -9.97 29.12
C THR A 1151 -3.98 -8.59 28.44
N ILE A 1152 -4.84 -8.34 27.45
CA ILE A 1152 -5.00 -7.02 26.83
C ILE A 1152 -5.58 -6.03 27.84
N GLN A 1153 -6.54 -6.46 28.70
CA GLN A 1153 -6.92 -5.70 29.88
C GLN A 1153 -5.73 -5.53 30.84
N GLY A 1154 -4.93 -6.57 31.10
CA GLY A 1154 -3.76 -6.48 31.98
C GLY A 1154 -2.63 -5.55 31.50
N VAL A 1155 -2.44 -5.37 30.19
CA VAL A 1155 -1.31 -4.61 29.60
C VAL A 1155 -1.70 -3.19 29.19
N PHE A 1156 -2.92 -2.95 28.71
CA PHE A 1156 -3.39 -1.62 28.30
C PHE A 1156 -4.27 -0.91 29.36
N TRP A 1157 -4.83 -1.62 30.35
CA TRP A 1157 -5.74 -1.03 31.35
C TRP A 1157 -5.13 -0.62 32.71
N PRO A 1158 -3.91 -0.99 33.15
CA PRO A 1158 -3.53 -0.80 34.56
C PRO A 1158 -3.11 0.63 34.96
N LEU A 1159 -3.31 1.65 34.12
CA LEU A 1159 -3.04 3.05 34.50
C LEU A 1159 -4.30 3.91 34.67
N ALA A 1160 -5.50 3.31 34.60
CA ALA A 1160 -6.75 4.02 34.89
C ALA A 1160 -7.12 4.06 36.39
N SER A 1161 -6.36 3.43 37.30
CA SER A 1161 -6.78 3.30 38.71
C SER A 1161 -5.73 3.61 39.80
N SER A 1162 -4.55 4.13 39.48
CA SER A 1162 -3.59 4.53 40.52
C SER A 1162 -2.94 5.87 40.24
N ASN A 1163 -3.32 6.87 41.03
CA ASN A 1163 -2.48 8.04 41.30
C ASN A 1163 -1.09 7.57 41.74
N PRO A 1164 0.02 7.99 41.12
CA PRO A 1164 1.31 7.97 41.78
C PRO A 1164 1.50 9.31 42.52
N PRO A 1165 1.83 9.29 43.82
CA PRO A 1165 2.36 10.46 44.50
C PRO A 1165 3.84 10.65 44.12
N LEU A 1166 4.17 11.88 43.69
CA LEU A 1166 5.50 12.52 43.53
C LEU A 1166 6.51 11.92 42.54
#